data_AF-A0AAJ5NM62-F1
#
_entry.id   AF-A0AAJ5NM62-F1
#
_cell.length_a   1.000
_cell.length_b   1.000
_cell.length_c   1.000
_cell.angle_alpha   90.00
_cell.angle_beta   90.00
_cell.angle_gamma   90.00
#
_symmetry.space_group_name_H-M   'P 1'
#
loop_
_entity.id
_entity.type
_entity.pdbx_description
1 polymer ?
#
loop_
_entity_poly.entity_id
_entity_poly.type
_entity_poly.pdbx_seq_one_letter_code
_entity_poly.pdbx_strand_id
1 'polypeptide(L)'
;MKLAKFKKIILLLMFWPSIFLIYHSFFINFNTKKYWYSSNFSNKIDIREPFAKQLSNSSKINDFDNQFELKLLLNPNFLSTEPNEISNFNLEFIKKIEKSRLKFKEAKSSKILPIVWFYFDTENDREFFVKNSIENSSISRYIVYKNEGDKKIKPLSWLRYYDELDSYNYYLPKTPIDKFKESLSKNIKIVNFEEQAKKDKSTYKTPQTKVGAIEVKDEFNYNFMSYFNSNNFHINDLGSTNKWNKPITTKDDEDEPLHSTLVSLILGSKLGIDTKSTSYLSIFTTNGEWQKAIEWMVETNNVRVINHSYGATGEDFYDYKEDAFFLDFLARKYGVINVFSAGNGAMERNNAEIVDHPWIDKKKLSLNSIVVGALDDNSEPWKIAKNKIAEYSNYKTDQKYYELAKPLVVAPGRIYNPVTNNFKDDFVNGTSFAAPIVTGLISTFLREKPNLDNDDNRLIALKAILSASAISPDHSDLTKKRNGYFEKYGSGTPDFKNMLKASENTYFIRDQKKSDQEIIFTSKPFWVNSNDKIKASLSWMFNAGLLKNKVAAPNKSNYVSWWWFLTPFTSIGLPVAGAAAILDAKSKMNQHKNDFDKWSETHINSERLKLEATKENQKGDFISDYDLYLQKLDSNNNWVDVSWSTSSKSNDELINFKAEKSGYYRLYVKKFKSVTFDNSVEDKLALSYLVNNEN
;
A
#
# COMPACT_ATOMS: atom_id res chain seq x y z
N MET A 1 69.43 61.95 17.86
CA MET A 1 69.62 60.74 17.00
C MET A 1 68.36 59.89 17.13
N LYS A 2 67.39 59.92 16.21
CA LYS A 2 67.36 59.43 14.82
C LYS A 2 67.28 57.89 14.71
N LEU A 3 66.11 57.43 14.22
CA LEU A 3 65.82 56.27 13.35
C LEU A 3 66.13 54.85 13.91
N ALA A 4 65.33 53.79 13.73
CA ALA A 4 64.35 53.52 12.68
C ALA A 4 63.43 52.30 12.98
N LYS A 5 62.18 52.38 12.45
CA LYS A 5 61.32 51.31 11.87
C LYS A 5 60.70 50.29 12.85
N PHE A 6 59.42 50.32 13.23
CA PHE A 6 58.18 50.58 12.46
C PHE A 6 58.07 49.72 11.18
N LYS A 7 57.76 48.42 11.34
CA LYS A 7 57.09 47.55 10.36
C LYS A 7 56.79 46.17 10.98
N LYS A 8 55.70 46.07 11.73
CA LYS A 8 54.89 44.85 12.03
C LYS A 8 53.69 45.35 12.84
N ILE A 9 52.48 44.87 12.54
CA ILE A 9 51.14 45.33 13.02
C ILE A 9 50.35 46.19 12.01
N ILE A 10 50.55 45.98 10.70
CA ILE A 10 49.51 46.25 9.69
C ILE A 10 49.57 45.12 8.65
N LEU A 11 49.08 43.93 8.99
CA LEU A 11 48.65 42.89 8.03
C LEU A 11 47.92 41.72 8.73
N LEU A 12 46.94 42.04 9.58
CA LEU A 12 46.11 41.01 10.25
C LEU A 12 44.66 41.49 10.45
N LEU A 13 44.15 42.23 9.45
CA LEU A 13 42.77 42.74 9.39
C LEU A 13 42.12 42.55 8.02
N MET A 14 42.48 41.49 7.30
CA MET A 14 41.73 41.03 6.13
C MET A 14 41.77 39.51 6.09
N PHE A 15 40.90 38.85 6.86
CA PHE A 15 40.31 37.53 6.55
C PHE A 15 39.32 37.17 7.68
N TRP A 16 38.24 37.95 7.77
CA TRP A 16 37.00 37.51 8.40
C TRP A 16 35.84 38.13 7.62
N PRO A 17 35.13 37.39 6.76
CA PRO A 17 33.72 37.62 6.54
C PRO A 17 32.98 36.82 7.63
N SER A 18 32.64 37.48 8.73
CA SER A 18 31.34 38.14 8.90
C SER A 18 30.21 37.12 9.10
N ILE A 19 30.12 36.67 10.36
CA ILE A 19 28.86 36.26 10.98
C ILE A 19 27.85 37.40 10.73
N PHE A 20 26.92 37.19 9.81
CA PHE A 20 25.80 38.11 9.65
C PHE A 20 24.84 37.92 10.83
N LEU A 21 25.03 38.79 11.83
CA LEU A 21 23.97 39.25 12.71
C LEU A 21 22.90 39.92 11.84
N ILE A 22 21.73 39.30 11.75
CA ILE A 22 20.49 40.02 11.45
C ILE A 22 19.69 40.03 12.74
N TYR A 23 19.89 41.09 13.51
CA TYR A 23 18.89 41.62 14.43
C TYR A 23 18.15 42.71 13.67
N HIS A 24 16.87 42.55 13.37
CA HIS A 24 15.95 43.67 13.25
C HIS A 24 14.51 43.28 13.64
N SER A 25 14.05 44.02 14.65
CA SER A 25 12.69 44.52 14.85
C SER A 25 11.60 43.55 15.34
N PHE A 26 11.39 43.63 16.66
CA PHE A 26 10.12 43.40 17.32
C PHE A 26 9.00 44.20 16.62
N PHE A 27 8.15 43.50 15.87
CA PHE A 27 6.72 43.79 15.81
C PHE A 27 6.00 42.51 16.24
N ILE A 28 5.32 42.59 17.39
CA ILE A 28 4.43 41.55 17.88
C ILE A 28 3.28 41.45 16.89
N ASN A 29 3.30 40.40 16.07
CA ASN A 29 2.15 39.97 15.30
C ASN A 29 1.64 38.69 15.94
N PHE A 30 0.39 38.71 16.38
CA PHE A 30 -0.29 37.55 16.93
C PHE A 30 -0.39 36.43 15.88
N ASN A 31 -0.10 35.20 16.29
CA ASN A 31 -0.32 33.91 15.59
C ASN A 31 0.51 33.56 14.33
N THR A 32 1.55 32.73 14.50
CA THR A 32 1.79 31.42 13.83
C THR A 32 3.21 30.89 14.11
N LYS A 33 3.37 29.69 14.71
CA LYS A 33 4.67 28.98 14.75
C LYS A 33 5.05 28.62 13.30
N LYS A 34 6.14 29.18 12.76
CA LYS A 34 6.64 28.84 11.42
C LYS A 34 7.68 27.72 11.54
N TYR A 35 7.31 26.50 11.18
CA TYR A 35 8.22 25.34 11.17
C TYR A 35 9.35 25.51 10.14
N TRP A 36 10.55 24.97 10.42
CA TRP A 36 11.76 25.19 9.60
C TRP A 36 11.64 24.66 8.16
N TYR A 37 10.84 23.62 7.95
CA TYR A 37 10.60 23.06 6.62
C TYR A 37 9.64 23.91 5.76
N SER A 38 9.01 24.95 6.32
CA SER A 38 8.14 25.86 5.54
C SER A 38 8.91 26.74 4.53
N SER A 39 10.22 26.89 4.68
CA SER A 39 11.07 27.70 3.79
C SER A 39 11.85 26.88 2.76
N ASN A 40 11.42 25.62 2.50
CA ASN A 40 12.06 24.59 1.66
C ASN A 40 13.40 25.00 0.99
N PHE A 41 14.51 24.71 1.67
CA PHE A 41 15.85 25.13 1.24
C PHE A 41 16.60 24.08 0.39
N SER A 42 16.01 22.92 0.13
CA SER A 42 16.63 21.86 -0.68
C SER A 42 15.59 21.03 -1.42
N ASN A 43 15.85 20.71 -2.68
CA ASN A 43 15.03 19.80 -3.48
C ASN A 43 15.07 18.33 -3.00
N LYS A 44 15.97 17.99 -2.07
CA LYS A 44 16.02 16.67 -1.43
C LYS A 44 14.96 16.50 -0.33
N ILE A 45 14.27 17.55 0.07
CA ILE A 45 13.30 17.51 1.18
C ILE A 45 11.88 17.39 0.62
N ASP A 46 11.16 16.36 1.06
CA ASP A 46 9.74 16.15 0.82
C ASP A 46 9.00 16.17 2.16
N ILE A 47 7.98 17.02 2.27
CA ILE A 47 7.24 17.25 3.51
C ILE A 47 5.90 16.54 3.41
N ARG A 48 5.54 15.77 4.44
CA ARG A 48 4.34 14.93 4.41
C ARG A 48 3.56 14.98 5.69
N GLU A 49 2.26 14.71 5.58
CA GLU A 49 1.42 14.45 6.75
C GLU A 49 1.89 13.18 7.47
N PRO A 50 1.87 13.16 8.81
CA PRO A 50 2.21 11.97 9.58
C PRO A 50 1.20 10.85 9.37
N PHE A 51 1.62 9.62 9.67
CA PHE A 51 0.79 8.44 9.39
C PHE A 51 -0.49 8.42 10.23
N ALA A 52 -0.39 8.63 11.54
CA ALA A 52 -1.51 8.53 12.46
C ALA A 52 -1.78 9.87 13.14
N LYS A 53 -2.69 10.70 12.63
CA LYS A 53 -3.06 11.95 13.32
C LYS A 53 -3.73 11.65 14.67
N GLN A 54 -3.54 12.51 15.67
CA GLN A 54 -4.23 12.39 16.96
C GLN A 54 -5.63 13.00 16.85
N LEU A 55 -6.65 12.24 17.27
CA LEU A 55 -7.98 12.77 17.60
C LEU A 55 -7.87 13.61 18.86
N SER A 56 -8.24 14.87 18.77
CA SER A 56 -8.60 15.67 19.94
C SER A 56 -9.97 16.28 19.65
N ASN A 57 -11.00 15.82 20.37
CA ASN A 57 -12.27 16.54 20.48
C ASN A 57 -12.14 17.80 21.37
N SER A 58 -10.94 18.08 21.90
CA SER A 58 -10.69 19.27 22.70
C SER A 58 -10.26 20.45 21.81
N SER A 59 -10.74 21.65 22.16
CA SER A 59 -10.31 22.92 21.57
C SER A 59 -8.83 23.26 21.83
N LYS A 60 -8.13 22.44 22.61
CA LYS A 60 -6.68 22.54 22.82
C LYS A 60 -5.98 21.73 21.73
N ILE A 61 -5.09 22.42 21.01
CA ILE A 61 -4.14 21.79 20.08
C ILE A 61 -3.20 20.96 20.96
N ASN A 62 -3.50 19.68 21.13
CA ASN A 62 -2.50 18.74 21.64
C ASN A 62 -1.55 18.48 20.47
N ASP A 63 -0.30 18.88 20.63
CA ASP A 63 0.76 18.61 19.66
C ASP A 63 0.82 17.09 19.45
N PHE A 64 0.47 16.64 18.24
CA PHE A 64 0.67 15.26 17.82
C PHE A 64 2.17 14.97 17.86
N ASP A 65 2.56 13.81 18.42
CA ASP A 65 3.97 13.40 18.47
C ASP A 65 4.19 12.08 17.72
N ASN A 66 4.65 12.17 16.46
CA ASN A 66 5.26 11.03 15.74
C ASN A 66 6.72 10.78 16.14
N GLN A 67 7.16 11.33 17.27
CA GLN A 67 8.56 11.34 17.70
C GLN A 67 9.47 12.03 16.68
N PHE A 68 8.93 13.07 16.04
CA PHE A 68 9.57 13.83 14.97
C PHE A 68 10.14 12.91 13.88
N GLU A 69 9.32 11.99 13.35
CA GLU A 69 9.78 10.97 12.40
C GLU A 69 10.44 11.58 11.14
N LEU A 70 11.60 11.05 10.76
CA LEU A 70 12.33 11.36 9.53
C LEU A 70 12.67 10.07 8.77
N LYS A 71 12.18 9.93 7.54
CA LYS A 71 12.54 8.81 6.65
C LYS A 71 13.61 9.25 5.66
N LEU A 72 14.67 8.47 5.52
CA LEU A 72 15.73 8.69 4.55
C LEU A 72 15.69 7.59 3.48
N LEU A 73 15.68 8.00 2.22
CA LEU A 73 15.92 7.10 1.09
C LEU A 73 17.41 7.11 0.77
N LEU A 74 18.08 5.96 0.93
CA LEU A 74 19.53 5.85 0.77
C LEU A 74 19.93 5.45 -0.64
N ASN A 75 21.18 5.76 -1.00
CA ASN A 75 21.85 5.37 -2.24
C ASN A 75 22.86 4.25 -1.92
N PRO A 76 22.49 2.96 -2.06
CA PRO A 76 23.39 1.86 -1.79
C PRO A 76 24.53 1.80 -2.79
N ASN A 77 25.76 1.58 -2.31
CA ASN A 77 26.95 1.43 -3.13
C ASN A 77 27.28 -0.03 -3.51
N PHE A 78 26.29 -0.92 -3.38
CA PHE A 78 26.43 -2.36 -3.59
C PHE A 78 25.29 -2.89 -4.48
N LEU A 79 25.52 -4.05 -5.07
CA LEU A 79 24.71 -4.62 -6.15
C LEU A 79 23.67 -5.65 -5.69
N SER A 80 23.50 -5.81 -4.39
CA SER A 80 22.74 -6.93 -3.87
C SER A 80 21.30 -6.58 -3.58
N THR A 81 20.47 -7.58 -3.80
CA THR A 81 19.05 -7.59 -3.47
C THR A 81 18.75 -8.57 -2.36
N GLU A 82 19.79 -9.19 -1.81
CA GLU A 82 19.70 -10.06 -0.65
C GLU A 82 19.31 -9.21 0.57
N PRO A 83 18.21 -9.54 1.25
CA PRO A 83 17.76 -8.81 2.43
C PRO A 83 18.86 -8.64 3.49
N ASN A 84 19.74 -9.62 3.63
CA ASN A 84 20.87 -9.57 4.57
C ASN A 84 21.88 -8.46 4.21
N GLU A 85 22.21 -8.29 2.93
CA GLU A 85 23.14 -7.25 2.50
C GLU A 85 22.51 -5.86 2.61
N ILE A 86 21.24 -5.71 2.25
CA ILE A 86 20.49 -4.46 2.42
C ILE A 86 20.41 -4.07 3.90
N SER A 87 20.05 -5.03 4.76
CA SER A 87 20.00 -4.83 6.20
C SER A 87 21.36 -4.41 6.75
N ASN A 88 22.45 -5.08 6.34
CA ASN A 88 23.80 -4.73 6.76
C ASN A 88 24.20 -3.33 6.32
N PHE A 89 23.93 -2.94 5.07
CA PHE A 89 24.19 -1.60 4.58
C PHE A 89 23.45 -0.53 5.39
N ASN A 90 22.16 -0.73 5.66
CA ASN A 90 21.37 0.22 6.44
C ASN A 90 21.93 0.36 7.87
N LEU A 91 22.34 -0.75 8.49
CA LEU A 91 22.97 -0.75 9.82
C LEU A 91 24.33 -0.05 9.82
N GLU A 92 25.16 -0.27 8.80
CA GLU A 92 26.44 0.43 8.65
C GLU A 92 26.25 1.94 8.43
N PHE A 93 25.22 2.33 7.68
CA PHE A 93 24.87 3.74 7.50
C PHE A 93 24.50 4.38 8.84
N ILE A 94 23.64 3.74 9.65
CA ILE A 94 23.28 4.22 10.98
C ILE A 94 24.52 4.38 11.87
N LYS A 95 25.42 3.38 11.89
CA LYS A 95 26.69 3.45 12.64
C LYS A 95 27.59 4.61 12.20
N LYS A 96 27.58 4.97 10.90
CA LYS A 96 28.33 6.14 10.40
C LYS A 96 27.72 7.45 10.90
N ILE A 97 26.39 7.55 10.93
CA ILE A 97 25.67 8.70 11.49
C ILE A 97 25.96 8.84 13.00
N GLU A 98 25.92 7.76 13.77
CA GLU A 98 26.30 7.77 15.20
C GLU A 98 27.72 8.31 15.41
N LYS A 99 28.69 7.86 14.60
CA LYS A 99 30.08 8.35 14.64
C LYS A 99 30.22 9.82 14.27
N SER A 100 29.31 10.36 13.45
CA SER A 100 29.30 11.78 13.08
C SER A 100 28.75 12.71 14.16
N ARG A 101 28.34 12.16 15.33
CA ARG A 101 27.78 12.89 16.48
C ARG A 101 26.50 13.67 16.16
N LEU A 102 25.76 13.27 15.12
CA LEU A 102 24.40 13.75 14.88
C LEU A 102 23.48 13.11 15.91
N LYS A 103 22.78 13.94 16.70
CA LYS A 103 21.90 13.48 17.78
C LYS A 103 20.57 12.96 17.20
N PHE A 104 20.16 11.77 17.63
CA PHE A 104 18.84 11.20 17.38
C PHE A 104 18.48 10.28 18.56
N LYS A 105 17.18 10.04 18.77
CA LYS A 105 16.65 9.21 19.86
C LYS A 105 16.73 7.73 19.52
N GLU A 106 16.26 7.37 18.33
CA GLU A 106 16.20 5.99 17.84
C GLU A 106 16.36 5.98 16.32
N ALA A 107 16.88 4.88 15.77
CA ALA A 107 16.85 4.60 14.35
C ALA A 107 16.27 3.20 14.07
N LYS A 108 15.39 3.11 13.07
CA LYS A 108 14.86 1.86 12.51
C LYS A 108 15.36 1.68 11.07
N SER A 109 15.52 0.44 10.62
CA SER A 109 15.94 0.15 9.24
C SER A 109 15.08 -0.92 8.58
N SER A 110 14.92 -0.76 7.26
CA SER A 110 14.24 -1.74 6.40
C SER A 110 15.17 -2.93 6.16
N LYS A 111 14.58 -4.13 6.10
CA LYS A 111 15.31 -5.35 5.70
C LYS A 111 15.41 -5.52 4.17
N ILE A 112 14.51 -4.90 3.42
CA ILE A 112 14.35 -5.17 1.98
C ILE A 112 14.59 -3.96 1.08
N LEU A 113 14.65 -2.76 1.65
CA LEU A 113 14.94 -1.52 0.92
C LEU A 113 16.06 -0.72 1.60
N PRO A 114 16.83 0.06 0.85
CA PRO A 114 17.85 0.98 1.40
C PRO A 114 17.16 2.20 2.04
N ILE A 115 16.44 1.97 3.14
CA ILE A 115 15.64 2.96 3.86
C ILE A 115 15.94 2.85 5.34
N VAL A 116 16.12 4.01 5.97
CA VAL A 116 16.25 4.16 7.41
C VAL A 116 15.30 5.25 7.90
N TRP A 117 14.81 5.08 9.12
CA TRP A 117 14.01 6.06 9.83
C TRP A 117 14.76 6.51 11.07
N PHE A 118 14.76 7.81 11.32
CA PHE A 118 15.28 8.42 12.54
C PHE A 118 14.13 9.09 13.30
N TYR A 119 14.20 8.99 14.61
CA TYR A 119 13.28 9.62 15.56
C TYR A 119 14.08 10.53 16.49
N PHE A 120 13.45 11.59 17.00
CA PHE A 120 14.13 12.62 17.76
C PHE A 120 13.33 12.98 19.02
N ASP A 121 14.00 13.61 19.99
CA ASP A 121 13.35 14.14 21.19
C ASP A 121 12.68 15.49 20.92
N THR A 122 13.19 16.25 19.95
CA THR A 122 12.72 17.59 19.61
C THR A 122 12.79 17.88 18.12
N GLU A 123 11.96 18.82 17.66
CA GLU A 123 12.01 19.31 16.29
C GLU A 123 13.34 20.00 15.95
N ASN A 124 13.96 20.65 16.93
CA ASN A 124 15.28 21.28 16.77
C ASN A 124 16.38 20.24 16.50
N ASP A 125 16.34 19.09 17.19
CA ASP A 125 17.29 17.99 16.94
C ASP A 125 17.13 17.47 15.51
N ARG A 126 15.88 17.31 15.04
CA ARG A 126 15.59 16.90 13.65
C ARG A 126 16.05 17.92 12.62
N GLU A 127 15.78 19.20 12.85
CA GLU A 127 16.23 20.29 11.98
C GLU A 127 17.75 20.31 11.88
N PHE A 128 18.43 20.22 13.03
CA PHE A 128 19.88 20.17 13.10
C PHE A 128 20.43 18.97 12.34
N PHE A 129 19.83 17.79 12.53
CA PHE A 129 20.21 16.59 11.79
C PHE A 129 20.14 16.84 10.28
N VAL A 130 18.99 17.27 9.76
CA VAL A 130 18.76 17.46 8.32
C VAL A 130 19.73 18.49 7.74
N LYS A 131 19.88 19.65 8.39
CA LYS A 131 20.79 20.71 7.91
C LYS A 131 22.26 20.25 7.86
N ASN A 132 22.69 19.43 8.81
CA ASN A 132 24.07 18.95 8.88
C ASN A 132 24.33 17.66 8.07
N SER A 133 23.29 16.99 7.57
CA SER A 133 23.44 15.81 6.72
C SER A 133 23.04 16.04 5.26
N ILE A 134 22.47 17.19 4.89
CA ILE A 134 21.86 17.44 3.56
C ILE A 134 22.82 17.18 2.38
N GLU A 135 24.12 17.45 2.58
CA GLU A 135 25.20 17.26 1.60
C GLU A 135 25.72 15.80 1.52
N ASN A 136 25.23 14.90 2.37
CA ASN A 136 25.63 13.49 2.35
C ASN A 136 25.09 12.81 1.07
N SER A 137 26.02 12.36 0.21
CA SER A 137 25.69 11.73 -1.07
C SER A 137 25.05 10.35 -0.94
N SER A 138 25.18 9.69 0.21
CA SER A 138 24.48 8.44 0.50
C SER A 138 22.99 8.64 0.75
N ILE A 139 22.50 9.88 0.89
CA ILE A 139 21.09 10.20 1.10
C ILE A 139 20.53 10.86 -0.15
N SER A 140 19.56 10.20 -0.77
CA SER A 140 18.86 10.72 -1.96
C SER A 140 17.70 11.64 -1.63
N ARG A 141 16.98 11.36 -0.55
CA ARG A 141 15.79 12.12 -0.16
C ARG A 141 15.54 12.04 1.34
N TYR A 142 15.09 13.17 1.87
CA TYR A 142 14.58 13.34 3.22
C TYR A 142 13.07 13.44 3.13
N ILE A 143 12.36 12.56 3.82
CA ILE A 143 10.91 12.62 3.96
C ILE A 143 10.63 13.04 5.40
N VAL A 144 10.21 14.30 5.56
CA VAL A 144 9.93 14.94 6.83
C VAL A 144 8.44 14.81 7.10
N TYR A 145 8.06 13.99 8.09
CA TYR A 145 6.67 13.91 8.52
C TYR A 145 6.37 15.07 9.46
N LYS A 146 5.38 15.89 9.13
CA LYS A 146 4.95 17.02 9.95
C LYS A 146 4.59 16.53 11.35
N ASN A 147 5.04 17.28 12.36
CA ASN A 147 4.65 17.07 13.76
C ASN A 147 3.73 18.23 14.19
N GLU A 148 2.73 18.51 13.35
CA GLU A 148 1.77 19.60 13.51
C GLU A 148 0.39 18.99 13.71
N GLY A 149 -0.33 19.44 14.73
CA GLY A 149 -1.76 19.15 14.88
C GLY A 149 -2.55 19.93 13.82
N ASP A 150 -3.02 19.25 12.79
CA ASP A 150 -3.85 19.87 11.76
C ASP A 150 -5.31 19.94 12.24
N LYS A 151 -5.85 21.16 12.41
CA LYS A 151 -7.24 21.37 12.88
C LYS A 151 -8.30 20.82 11.90
N LYS A 152 -7.91 20.51 10.66
CA LYS A 152 -8.83 20.14 9.57
C LYS A 152 -8.93 18.66 9.27
N ILE A 153 -8.01 17.83 9.75
CA ILE A 153 -8.01 16.40 9.42
C ILE A 153 -8.57 15.61 10.58
N LYS A 154 -9.87 15.34 10.50
CA LYS A 154 -10.55 14.37 11.37
C LYS A 154 -10.18 12.97 10.87
N PRO A 155 -9.73 12.06 11.72
CA PRO A 155 -9.56 10.67 11.32
C PRO A 155 -10.92 10.00 11.13
N LEU A 156 -10.86 8.74 10.66
CA LEU A 156 -11.95 7.76 10.69
C LEU A 156 -12.93 8.13 11.80
N SER A 157 -14.11 8.62 11.43
CA SER A 157 -15.17 8.91 12.39
C SER A 157 -15.57 7.57 13.02
N TRP A 158 -14.99 7.28 14.16
CA TRP A 158 -15.49 6.31 15.11
C TRP A 158 -16.82 6.83 15.61
N LEU A 159 -17.87 6.07 15.37
CA LEU A 159 -19.24 6.30 15.85
C LEU A 159 -19.91 7.60 15.33
N ARG A 160 -20.93 7.44 14.50
CA ARG A 160 -22.11 8.31 14.63
C ARG A 160 -22.92 7.80 15.80
N TYR A 161 -22.61 8.29 16.99
CA TYR A 161 -23.65 8.40 18.01
C TYR A 161 -24.61 9.49 17.56
N TYR A 162 -25.89 9.16 17.52
CA TYR A 162 -26.89 10.21 17.71
C TYR A 162 -26.77 10.66 19.16
N ASP A 163 -26.65 11.97 19.35
CA ASP A 163 -26.64 12.64 20.64
C ASP A 163 -27.88 12.31 21.48
N GLU A 164 -27.71 12.61 22.77
CA GLU A 164 -28.64 12.46 23.90
C GLU A 164 -28.55 11.10 24.59
N LEU A 165 -27.90 11.07 25.77
CA LEU A 165 -28.63 10.72 27.00
C LEU A 165 -27.79 10.82 28.28
N ASP A 166 -28.52 11.31 29.27
CA ASP A 166 -28.29 11.30 30.70
C ASP A 166 -27.63 10.05 31.27
N SER A 167 -26.89 10.32 32.34
CA SER A 167 -26.30 9.38 33.28
C SER A 167 -27.21 8.20 33.64
N TYR A 168 -26.81 6.97 33.30
CA TYR A 168 -27.30 5.78 34.00
C TYR A 168 -26.21 4.72 34.20
N ASN A 169 -26.19 4.20 35.43
CA ASN A 169 -25.18 3.32 36.00
C ASN A 169 -25.18 1.91 35.40
N TYR A 170 -23.96 1.37 35.40
CA TYR A 170 -23.50 0.05 34.96
C TYR A 170 -24.14 -1.14 35.69
N TYR A 171 -24.61 -2.12 34.90
CA TYR A 171 -24.52 -3.55 35.18
C TYR A 171 -24.26 -4.30 33.87
N LEU A 172 -23.08 -4.89 33.72
CA LEU A 172 -22.65 -5.66 32.54
C LEU A 172 -23.05 -7.15 32.67
N PRO A 173 -23.92 -7.69 31.80
CA PRO A 173 -23.91 -9.12 31.51
C PRO A 173 -22.77 -9.45 30.53
N LYS A 174 -22.19 -10.66 30.64
CA LYS A 174 -21.26 -11.24 29.66
C LYS A 174 -21.87 -11.17 28.24
N THR A 175 -21.15 -10.61 27.27
CA THR A 175 -21.61 -10.23 25.92
C THR A 175 -22.06 -11.43 25.06
N PRO A 176 -23.16 -11.35 24.27
CA PRO A 176 -23.62 -12.47 23.46
C PRO A 176 -22.88 -12.51 22.12
N ILE A 177 -21.74 -13.19 22.09
CA ILE A 177 -21.01 -13.59 20.87
C ILE A 177 -21.93 -14.19 19.78
N ASP A 178 -23.10 -14.70 20.17
CA ASP A 178 -24.10 -15.25 19.25
C ASP A 178 -24.68 -14.20 18.30
N LYS A 179 -24.81 -12.93 18.71
CA LYS A 179 -25.22 -11.84 17.81
C LYS A 179 -24.14 -11.51 16.78
N PHE A 180 -22.86 -11.55 17.17
CA PHE A 180 -21.73 -11.49 16.23
C PHE A 180 -21.84 -12.62 15.20
N LYS A 181 -22.03 -13.87 15.65
CA LYS A 181 -22.20 -15.02 14.75
C LYS A 181 -23.38 -14.85 13.79
N GLU A 182 -24.51 -14.34 14.27
CA GLU A 182 -25.70 -14.08 13.45
C GLU A 182 -25.41 -13.05 12.36
N SER A 183 -24.83 -11.90 12.75
CA SER A 183 -24.47 -10.83 11.81
C SER A 183 -23.44 -11.30 10.77
N LEU A 184 -22.43 -12.07 11.18
CA LEU A 184 -21.45 -12.64 10.26
C LEU A 184 -22.06 -13.71 9.37
N SER A 185 -23.01 -14.52 9.87
CA SER A 185 -23.74 -15.48 9.05
C SER A 185 -24.58 -14.80 7.96
N LYS A 186 -25.15 -13.62 8.23
CA LYS A 186 -25.81 -12.81 7.19
C LYS A 186 -24.81 -12.40 6.12
N ASN A 187 -23.63 -11.93 6.51
CA ASN A 187 -22.58 -11.50 5.57
C ASN A 187 -22.03 -12.68 4.74
N ILE A 188 -21.84 -13.86 5.35
CA ILE A 188 -21.44 -15.11 4.66
C ILE A 188 -22.42 -15.50 3.57
N LYS A 189 -23.74 -15.30 3.78
CA LYS A 189 -24.78 -15.55 2.78
C LYS A 189 -24.68 -14.59 1.60
N ILE A 190 -24.46 -13.29 1.86
CA ILE A 190 -24.36 -12.28 0.80
C ILE A 190 -23.20 -12.57 -0.16
N VAL A 191 -22.11 -13.19 0.32
CA VAL A 191 -20.93 -13.55 -0.49
C VAL A 191 -20.92 -15.02 -0.93
N ASN A 192 -22.05 -15.73 -0.82
CA ASN A 192 -22.24 -17.13 -1.21
C ASN A 192 -21.17 -18.10 -0.64
N PHE A 193 -20.79 -17.91 0.63
CA PHE A 193 -19.75 -18.69 1.30
C PHE A 193 -20.29 -19.80 2.23
N GLU A 194 -21.61 -19.98 2.36
CA GLU A 194 -22.20 -20.94 3.30
C GLU A 194 -21.78 -22.40 3.07
N GLU A 195 -21.74 -22.86 1.82
CA GLU A 195 -21.32 -24.23 1.47
C GLU A 195 -19.86 -24.47 1.90
N GLN A 196 -18.99 -23.50 1.64
CA GLN A 196 -17.58 -23.56 2.05
C GLN A 196 -17.44 -23.51 3.57
N ALA A 197 -18.16 -22.62 4.27
CA ALA A 197 -18.14 -22.54 5.72
C ALA A 197 -18.60 -23.86 6.39
N LYS A 198 -19.59 -24.54 5.82
CA LYS A 198 -20.03 -25.88 6.27
C LYS A 198 -18.95 -26.94 6.03
N LYS A 199 -18.33 -26.94 4.84
CA LYS A 199 -17.19 -27.82 4.50
C LYS A 199 -16.02 -27.60 5.46
N ASP A 200 -15.74 -26.36 5.82
CA ASP A 200 -14.64 -26.04 6.71
C ASP A 200 -14.88 -26.50 8.15
N LYS A 201 -16.12 -26.45 8.63
CA LYS A 201 -16.52 -27.01 9.94
C LYS A 201 -16.42 -28.53 10.01
N SER A 202 -16.69 -29.24 8.91
CA SER A 202 -16.69 -30.72 8.90
C SER A 202 -15.30 -31.33 8.72
N THR A 203 -14.28 -30.53 8.41
CA THR A 203 -12.95 -31.03 8.08
C THR A 203 -11.91 -30.55 9.09
N TYR A 204 -11.32 -31.50 9.83
CA TYR A 204 -10.33 -31.27 10.90
C TYR A 204 -8.92 -30.91 10.42
N LYS A 205 -8.76 -30.43 9.18
CA LYS A 205 -7.42 -30.13 8.65
C LYS A 205 -6.76 -29.00 9.47
N THR A 206 -5.47 -29.17 9.77
CA THR A 206 -4.63 -28.13 10.35
C THR A 206 -4.62 -26.88 9.45
N PRO A 207 -4.28 -25.70 9.99
CA PRO A 207 -4.20 -24.49 9.19
C PRO A 207 -3.34 -24.68 7.94
N GLN A 208 -3.85 -24.25 6.79
CA GLN A 208 -3.18 -24.45 5.48
C GLN A 208 -2.73 -23.14 4.83
N THR A 209 -3.24 -22.02 5.31
CA THR A 209 -2.98 -20.67 4.77
C THR A 209 -2.55 -19.72 5.88
N LYS A 210 -1.87 -18.64 5.50
CA LYS A 210 -1.44 -17.57 6.40
C LYS A 210 -2.07 -16.26 5.98
N VAL A 211 -2.75 -15.58 6.89
CA VAL A 211 -3.41 -14.29 6.64
C VAL A 211 -2.93 -13.23 7.61
N GLY A 212 -2.80 -12.00 7.11
CA GLY A 212 -2.37 -10.85 7.88
C GLY A 212 -3.47 -9.79 8.02
N ALA A 213 -3.51 -9.11 9.16
CA ALA A 213 -4.21 -7.84 9.34
C ALA A 213 -3.23 -6.81 9.90
N ILE A 214 -3.17 -5.64 9.29
CA ILE A 214 -2.35 -4.53 9.77
C ILE A 214 -3.31 -3.42 10.23
N GLU A 215 -3.11 -2.89 11.44
CA GLU A 215 -3.93 -1.83 12.02
C GLU A 215 -3.11 -0.67 12.58
N VAL A 216 -3.71 0.52 12.59
CA VAL A 216 -3.07 1.74 13.10
C VAL A 216 -3.55 2.05 14.51
N LYS A 217 -2.63 2.16 15.47
CA LYS A 217 -2.84 2.50 16.90
C LYS A 217 -3.72 1.57 17.73
N ASP A 218 -4.68 0.86 17.15
CA ASP A 218 -5.68 0.11 17.91
C ASP A 218 -5.13 -1.20 18.46
N GLU A 219 -5.14 -1.35 19.79
CA GLU A 219 -4.69 -2.54 20.52
C GLU A 219 -5.59 -3.74 20.21
N PHE A 220 -5.17 -4.95 20.57
CA PHE A 220 -6.02 -6.16 20.48
C PHE A 220 -6.57 -6.51 21.86
N ASN A 221 -7.87 -6.80 21.93
CA ASN A 221 -8.50 -7.26 23.17
C ASN A 221 -8.22 -8.75 23.40
N TYR A 222 -7.26 -9.05 24.29
CA TYR A 222 -6.82 -10.41 24.59
C TYR A 222 -7.92 -11.34 25.14
N ASN A 223 -9.06 -10.81 25.61
CA ASN A 223 -10.22 -11.64 25.99
C ASN A 223 -10.77 -12.45 24.80
N PHE A 224 -10.53 -11.97 23.57
CA PHE A 224 -10.96 -12.65 22.34
C PHE A 224 -9.93 -13.66 21.81
N MET A 225 -8.77 -13.81 22.44
CA MET A 225 -7.72 -14.76 22.04
C MET A 225 -8.25 -16.20 21.94
N SER A 226 -9.19 -16.58 22.81
CA SER A 226 -9.78 -17.93 22.83
C SER A 226 -10.58 -18.28 21.57
N TYR A 227 -11.03 -17.28 20.80
CA TYR A 227 -11.70 -17.47 19.52
C TYR A 227 -10.74 -17.80 18.39
N PHE A 228 -9.43 -17.79 18.61
CA PHE A 228 -8.45 -18.24 17.65
C PHE A 228 -7.98 -19.67 17.97
N ASN A 229 -7.46 -20.37 16.96
CA ASN A 229 -6.88 -21.70 17.17
C ASN A 229 -5.60 -21.55 18.00
N SER A 230 -5.44 -22.38 19.04
CA SER A 230 -4.28 -22.34 19.93
C SER A 230 -2.97 -22.36 19.12
N ASN A 231 -2.06 -21.43 19.41
CA ASN A 231 -0.77 -21.21 18.72
C ASN A 231 -0.85 -20.73 17.25
N ASN A 232 -2.03 -20.36 16.74
CA ASN A 232 -2.21 -19.93 15.35
C ASN A 232 -2.65 -18.46 15.20
N PHE A 233 -2.50 -17.66 16.26
CA PHE A 233 -2.65 -16.22 16.20
C PHE A 233 -1.41 -15.54 16.76
N HIS A 234 -0.76 -14.72 15.92
CA HIS A 234 0.49 -14.03 16.25
C HIS A 234 0.27 -12.53 16.18
N ILE A 235 0.59 -11.83 17.27
CA ILE A 235 0.47 -10.38 17.37
C ILE A 235 1.86 -9.77 17.41
N ASN A 236 2.13 -8.83 16.51
CA ASN A 236 3.33 -7.99 16.50
C ASN A 236 2.92 -6.54 16.72
N ASP A 237 2.92 -6.14 17.98
CA ASP A 237 2.59 -4.79 18.40
C ASP A 237 3.85 -3.91 18.42
N LEU A 238 3.96 -3.02 17.44
CA LEU A 238 5.13 -2.15 17.26
C LEU A 238 4.93 -0.74 17.82
N GLY A 239 3.72 -0.37 18.25
CA GLY A 239 3.42 1.02 18.52
C GLY A 239 2.22 1.29 19.42
N SER A 240 1.54 0.28 19.96
CA SER A 240 0.51 0.55 20.96
C SER A 240 1.10 1.04 22.28
N THR A 241 0.26 1.70 23.08
CA THR A 241 0.65 2.20 24.39
C THR A 241 0.68 1.11 25.49
N ASN A 242 0.44 -0.16 25.14
CA ASN A 242 0.40 -1.31 26.05
C ASN A 242 -0.46 -1.05 27.29
N LYS A 243 -1.64 -0.42 27.14
CA LYS A 243 -2.49 -0.14 28.31
C LYS A 243 -3.17 -1.40 28.85
N TRP A 244 -3.54 -2.33 27.97
CA TRP A 244 -4.38 -3.48 28.34
C TRP A 244 -3.63 -4.71 28.87
N ASN A 245 -2.29 -4.62 29.04
CA ASN A 245 -1.51 -5.60 29.81
C ASN A 245 -1.49 -5.29 31.33
N LYS A 246 -2.09 -4.18 31.77
CA LYS A 246 -2.26 -3.88 33.20
C LYS A 246 -3.60 -4.41 33.70
N PRO A 247 -3.68 -4.99 34.91
CA PRO A 247 -4.97 -5.28 35.52
C PRO A 247 -5.79 -3.98 35.59
N ILE A 248 -7.04 -4.04 35.13
CA ILE A 248 -7.99 -2.92 35.14
C ILE A 248 -8.17 -2.46 36.60
N THR A 249 -7.51 -1.37 36.99
CA THR A 249 -7.57 -0.85 38.37
C THR A 249 -8.36 0.44 38.52
N THR A 250 -8.82 1.07 37.44
CA THR A 250 -9.59 2.32 37.50
C THR A 250 -10.66 2.41 36.41
N LYS A 251 -11.77 3.09 36.73
CA LYS A 251 -12.94 3.33 35.86
C LYS A 251 -12.67 4.23 34.63
N ASP A 252 -11.47 4.82 34.52
CA ASP A 252 -11.14 5.85 33.52
C ASP A 252 -10.49 5.30 32.22
N ASP A 253 -10.40 3.97 32.04
CA ASP A 253 -9.94 3.32 30.79
C ASP A 253 -11.16 2.96 29.91
N GLU A 254 -11.83 3.96 29.35
CA GLU A 254 -13.18 3.80 28.74
C GLU A 254 -13.20 3.28 27.28
N ASP A 255 -12.08 3.22 26.55
CA ASP A 255 -12.07 2.74 25.16
C ASP A 255 -11.49 1.32 25.04
N GLU A 256 -12.35 0.30 24.98
CA GLU A 256 -11.93 -1.07 24.68
C GLU A 256 -11.33 -1.17 23.25
N PRO A 257 -10.27 -1.98 23.05
CA PRO A 257 -9.64 -2.16 21.74
C PRO A 257 -10.57 -2.91 20.78
N LEU A 258 -11.34 -2.15 20.01
CA LEU A 258 -12.52 -2.63 19.30
C LEU A 258 -12.19 -3.16 17.90
N HIS A 259 -11.47 -2.40 17.10
CA HIS A 259 -11.44 -2.59 15.65
C HIS A 259 -10.42 -3.60 15.21
N SER A 260 -9.20 -3.56 15.74
CA SER A 260 -8.21 -4.59 15.46
C SER A 260 -8.74 -5.97 15.89
N THR A 261 -9.48 -6.01 17.01
CA THR A 261 -10.19 -7.19 17.49
C THR A 261 -11.26 -7.64 16.49
N LEU A 262 -12.17 -6.76 16.08
CA LEU A 262 -13.23 -7.08 15.12
C LEU A 262 -12.69 -7.51 13.75
N VAL A 263 -11.72 -6.79 13.19
CA VAL A 263 -11.06 -7.11 11.93
C VAL A 263 -10.46 -8.52 12.00
N SER A 264 -9.74 -8.82 13.08
CA SER A 264 -9.12 -10.13 13.28
C SER A 264 -10.17 -11.24 13.47
N LEU A 265 -11.26 -10.95 14.20
CA LEU A 265 -12.37 -11.88 14.40
C LEU A 265 -13.07 -12.24 13.08
N ILE A 266 -13.38 -11.25 12.26
CA ILE A 266 -14.00 -11.43 10.93
C ILE A 266 -13.07 -12.22 10.01
N LEU A 267 -11.77 -11.91 10.01
CA LEU A 267 -10.82 -12.49 9.09
C LEU A 267 -10.56 -13.97 9.36
N GLY A 268 -10.05 -14.31 10.56
CA GLY A 268 -9.37 -15.60 10.78
C GLY A 268 -9.64 -16.28 12.12
N SER A 269 -10.64 -15.82 12.88
CA SER A 269 -11.08 -16.55 14.08
C SER A 269 -11.86 -17.82 13.74
N LYS A 270 -12.14 -18.65 14.75
CA LYS A 270 -13.06 -19.81 14.67
C LYS A 270 -14.48 -19.44 14.22
N LEU A 271 -14.82 -18.15 14.27
CA LEU A 271 -16.11 -17.62 13.83
C LEU A 271 -16.00 -16.89 12.48
N GLY A 272 -14.79 -16.55 12.04
CA GLY A 272 -14.49 -15.71 10.88
C GLY A 272 -14.75 -16.39 9.52
N ILE A 273 -14.28 -15.73 8.46
CA ILE A 273 -14.36 -16.25 7.10
C ILE A 273 -13.33 -17.36 6.86
N ASP A 274 -12.05 -17.11 7.13
CA ASP A 274 -11.00 -18.13 7.02
C ASP A 274 -10.68 -18.77 8.38
N THR A 275 -11.57 -19.67 8.83
CA THR A 275 -11.44 -20.37 10.11
C THR A 275 -10.26 -21.35 10.19
N LYS A 276 -9.53 -21.54 9.09
CA LYS A 276 -8.40 -22.47 8.95
C LYS A 276 -7.10 -21.78 8.57
N SER A 277 -7.00 -20.48 8.83
CA SER A 277 -5.77 -19.74 8.65
C SER A 277 -4.95 -19.72 9.93
N THR A 278 -3.63 -19.60 9.78
CA THR A 278 -2.78 -18.98 10.80
C THR A 278 -2.89 -17.47 10.61
N SER A 279 -3.36 -16.78 11.64
CA SER A 279 -3.62 -15.34 11.61
C SER A 279 -2.46 -14.55 12.19
N TYR A 280 -2.13 -13.42 11.56
CA TYR A 280 -1.09 -12.50 11.97
C TYR A 280 -1.68 -11.10 12.10
N LEU A 281 -1.59 -10.48 13.26
CA LEU A 281 -1.97 -9.08 13.47
C LEU A 281 -0.70 -8.26 13.71
N SER A 282 -0.58 -7.10 13.06
CA SER A 282 0.46 -6.13 13.41
C SER A 282 -0.12 -4.74 13.59
N ILE A 283 0.26 -4.10 14.68
CA ILE A 283 -0.20 -2.77 15.08
C ILE A 283 0.97 -1.81 14.95
N PHE A 284 0.72 -0.64 14.36
CA PHE A 284 1.76 0.35 14.08
C PHE A 284 1.24 1.79 14.28
N THR A 285 2.15 2.74 14.41
CA THR A 285 1.81 4.17 14.57
C THR A 285 2.58 5.10 13.63
N THR A 286 3.80 4.72 13.27
CA THR A 286 4.68 5.51 12.40
C THR A 286 4.81 4.91 11.01
N ASN A 287 5.38 5.65 10.04
CA ASN A 287 5.65 5.08 8.71
C ASN A 287 6.73 3.99 8.77
N GLY A 288 7.74 4.14 9.62
CA GLY A 288 8.74 3.10 9.85
C GLY A 288 8.12 1.82 10.37
N GLU A 289 7.23 1.91 11.36
CA GLU A 289 6.54 0.73 11.91
C GLU A 289 5.60 0.09 10.88
N TRP A 290 4.90 0.90 10.07
CA TRP A 290 4.08 0.39 8.97
C TRP A 290 4.88 -0.50 8.02
N GLN A 291 6.04 -0.04 7.58
CA GLN A 291 6.88 -0.82 6.67
C GLN A 291 7.45 -2.06 7.37
N LYS A 292 7.83 -1.95 8.65
CA LYS A 292 8.30 -3.10 9.46
C LYS A 292 7.21 -4.15 9.68
N ALA A 293 5.96 -3.74 9.86
CA ALA A 293 4.82 -4.64 9.98
C ALA A 293 4.65 -5.47 8.71
N ILE A 294 4.74 -4.84 7.53
CA ILE A 294 4.69 -5.53 6.24
C ILE A 294 5.89 -6.47 6.07
N GLU A 295 7.11 -6.01 6.37
CA GLU A 295 8.32 -6.86 6.30
C GLU A 295 8.25 -8.08 7.25
N TRP A 296 7.71 -7.90 8.45
CA TRP A 296 7.48 -8.99 9.39
C TRP A 296 6.49 -10.01 8.83
N MET A 297 5.40 -9.55 8.20
CA MET A 297 4.44 -10.44 7.55
C MET A 297 5.05 -11.18 6.36
N VAL A 298 5.62 -10.45 5.40
CA VAL A 298 6.05 -10.98 4.11
C VAL A 298 7.31 -11.82 4.21
N GLU A 299 8.37 -11.27 4.80
CA GLU A 299 9.70 -11.89 4.83
C GLU A 299 9.87 -12.84 6.01
N THR A 300 9.41 -12.44 7.20
CA THR A 300 9.66 -13.24 8.41
C THR A 300 8.66 -14.37 8.57
N ASN A 301 7.39 -14.13 8.21
CA ASN A 301 6.31 -15.09 8.45
C ASN A 301 5.71 -15.72 7.19
N ASN A 302 6.16 -15.29 6.00
CA ASN A 302 5.66 -15.80 4.72
C ASN A 302 4.14 -15.62 4.54
N VAL A 303 3.59 -14.51 5.02
CA VAL A 303 2.19 -14.12 4.80
C VAL A 303 2.08 -13.52 3.39
N ARG A 304 1.03 -13.92 2.65
CA ARG A 304 0.81 -13.50 1.26
C ARG A 304 -0.53 -12.81 1.01
N VAL A 305 -1.48 -12.90 1.95
CA VAL A 305 -2.76 -12.18 1.88
C VAL A 305 -2.85 -11.28 3.10
N ILE A 306 -2.85 -9.97 2.90
CA ILE A 306 -2.77 -8.97 3.97
C ILE A 306 -3.93 -7.99 3.86
N ASN A 307 -4.72 -7.88 4.93
CA ASN A 307 -5.77 -6.88 5.10
C ASN A 307 -5.19 -5.57 5.66
N HIS A 308 -5.64 -4.46 5.09
CA HIS A 308 -5.31 -3.10 5.50
C HIS A 308 -6.61 -2.32 5.74
N SER A 309 -7.05 -2.25 7.00
CA SER A 309 -8.34 -1.64 7.36
C SER A 309 -8.21 -0.27 8.05
N TYR A 310 -7.17 0.47 7.66
CA TYR A 310 -6.88 1.84 8.07
C TYR A 310 -6.76 2.81 6.88
N GLY A 311 -6.81 4.10 7.20
CA GLY A 311 -6.54 5.19 6.26
C GLY A 311 -7.19 6.48 6.73
N ALA A 312 -6.53 7.62 6.50
CA ALA A 312 -7.12 8.92 6.81
C ALA A 312 -8.25 9.25 5.82
N THR A 313 -9.34 9.82 6.33
CA THR A 313 -10.32 10.57 5.56
C THR A 313 -9.89 12.03 5.61
N GLY A 314 -9.57 12.62 4.46
CA GLY A 314 -9.16 14.02 4.37
C GLY A 314 -9.89 14.68 3.20
N GLU A 315 -10.04 16.00 3.28
CA GLU A 315 -10.70 16.76 2.20
C GLU A 315 -9.91 16.68 0.89
N ASP A 316 -8.58 16.68 1.03
CA ASP A 316 -7.64 16.67 -0.09
C ASP A 316 -7.40 15.26 -0.62
N PHE A 317 -7.28 15.17 -1.95
CA PHE A 317 -6.79 13.98 -2.63
C PHE A 317 -5.25 13.88 -2.51
N TYR A 318 -4.75 12.72 -2.11
CA TYR A 318 -3.31 12.48 -2.03
C TYR A 318 -2.80 11.49 -3.08
N ASP A 319 -1.81 11.94 -3.83
CA ASP A 319 -1.32 11.27 -5.03
C ASP A 319 -0.58 9.94 -4.79
N TYR A 320 -0.37 9.19 -5.88
CA TYR A 320 0.47 7.99 -5.89
C TYR A 320 1.94 8.33 -5.59
N LYS A 321 2.50 7.73 -4.54
CA LYS A 321 3.89 7.96 -4.07
C LYS A 321 4.61 6.63 -3.78
N GLU A 322 5.80 6.69 -3.18
CA GLU A 322 6.68 5.53 -3.00
C GLU A 322 6.11 4.44 -2.10
N ASP A 323 5.21 4.76 -1.16
CA ASP A 323 4.52 3.75 -0.35
C ASP A 323 3.60 2.88 -1.23
N ALA A 324 2.89 3.46 -2.20
CA ALA A 324 2.09 2.70 -3.17
C ALA A 324 2.99 1.90 -4.13
N PHE A 325 4.06 2.53 -4.61
CA PHE A 325 5.09 1.87 -5.42
C PHE A 325 5.78 0.70 -4.72
N PHE A 326 5.92 0.77 -3.41
CA PHE A 326 6.42 -0.32 -2.58
C PHE A 326 5.44 -1.49 -2.51
N LEU A 327 4.15 -1.22 -2.33
CA LEU A 327 3.11 -2.27 -2.34
C LEU A 327 3.03 -2.95 -3.71
N ASP A 328 3.15 -2.19 -4.79
CA ASP A 328 3.21 -2.73 -6.15
C ASP A 328 4.41 -3.65 -6.36
N PHE A 329 5.58 -3.27 -5.82
CA PHE A 329 6.78 -4.09 -5.84
C PHE A 329 6.63 -5.37 -5.02
N LEU A 330 6.04 -5.31 -3.83
CA LEU A 330 5.81 -6.50 -3.00
C LEU A 330 4.89 -7.49 -3.70
N ALA A 331 3.81 -6.98 -4.30
CA ALA A 331 2.93 -7.79 -5.12
C ALA A 331 3.70 -8.43 -6.28
N ARG A 332 4.51 -7.66 -7.00
CA ARG A 332 5.24 -8.14 -8.17
C ARG A 332 6.37 -9.12 -7.88
N LYS A 333 7.12 -8.90 -6.81
CA LYS A 333 8.29 -9.73 -6.44
C LYS A 333 7.90 -10.96 -5.61
N TYR A 334 6.96 -10.81 -4.68
CA TYR A 334 6.63 -11.84 -3.69
C TYR A 334 5.19 -12.36 -3.81
N GLY A 335 4.44 -11.93 -4.83
CA GLY A 335 3.05 -12.33 -5.02
C GLY A 335 2.11 -11.91 -3.89
N VAL A 336 2.46 -10.88 -3.13
CA VAL A 336 1.67 -10.40 -1.98
C VAL A 336 0.39 -9.73 -2.48
N ILE A 337 -0.74 -10.11 -1.89
CA ILE A 337 -2.05 -9.52 -2.14
C ILE A 337 -2.36 -8.60 -0.97
N ASN A 338 -2.26 -7.30 -1.22
CA ASN A 338 -2.67 -6.28 -0.26
C ASN A 338 -4.13 -5.91 -0.55
N VAL A 339 -5.01 -6.15 0.42
CA VAL A 339 -6.44 -5.85 0.38
C VAL A 339 -6.71 -4.66 1.27
N PHE A 340 -7.11 -3.53 0.68
CA PHE A 340 -7.41 -2.29 1.39
C PHE A 340 -8.91 -2.06 1.51
N SER A 341 -9.33 -1.58 2.67
CA SER A 341 -10.61 -0.86 2.79
C SER A 341 -10.61 0.41 1.93
N ALA A 342 -11.74 0.74 1.30
CA ALA A 342 -11.85 1.94 0.46
C ALA A 342 -11.74 3.24 1.27
N GLY A 343 -12.25 3.26 2.50
CA GLY A 343 -12.40 4.46 3.33
C GLY A 343 -13.87 4.87 3.48
N ASN A 344 -14.15 5.70 4.49
CA ASN A 344 -15.52 6.05 4.92
C ASN A 344 -15.85 7.56 4.79
N GLY A 345 -15.18 8.27 3.88
CA GLY A 345 -15.27 9.74 3.74
C GLY A 345 -16.33 10.24 2.75
N ALA A 346 -17.02 9.37 2.01
CA ALA A 346 -17.99 9.78 0.97
C ALA A 346 -19.25 10.47 1.52
N MET A 347 -19.54 10.33 2.81
CA MET A 347 -20.61 11.09 3.44
C MET A 347 -20.27 11.37 4.90
N GLU A 348 -19.35 12.29 5.13
CA GLU A 348 -19.06 12.80 6.47
C GLU A 348 -20.07 13.89 6.83
N ARG A 349 -20.67 13.82 8.03
CA ARG A 349 -21.55 14.88 8.55
C ARG A 349 -20.76 15.69 9.55
N ASN A 350 -20.59 16.98 9.28
CA ASN A 350 -19.91 17.92 10.16
C ASN A 350 -20.86 19.08 10.47
N ASN A 351 -21.24 19.28 11.74
CA ASN A 351 -22.11 20.39 12.17
C ASN A 351 -23.37 20.58 11.30
N ALA A 352 -24.04 19.48 10.95
CA ALA A 352 -25.20 19.43 10.05
C ALA A 352 -24.96 19.68 8.54
N GLU A 353 -23.72 19.96 8.11
CA GLU A 353 -23.34 19.98 6.69
C GLU A 353 -22.76 18.62 6.24
N ILE A 354 -23.13 18.17 5.04
CA ILE A 354 -22.56 16.98 4.42
C ILE A 354 -21.34 17.42 3.61
N VAL A 355 -20.16 16.92 3.97
CA VAL A 355 -18.94 17.12 3.19
C VAL A 355 -18.54 15.78 2.58
N ASP A 356 -18.49 15.72 1.24
CA ASP A 356 -18.19 14.52 0.46
C ASP A 356 -16.69 14.46 0.12
N HIS A 357 -15.99 13.47 0.70
CA HIS A 357 -14.58 13.16 0.43
C HIS A 357 -14.43 11.69 0.03
N PRO A 358 -14.95 11.29 -1.12
CA PRO A 358 -15.12 9.89 -1.50
C PRO A 358 -13.80 9.31 -2.05
N TRP A 359 -12.65 9.80 -1.60
CA TRP A 359 -11.34 9.56 -2.20
C TRP A 359 -10.77 8.19 -1.87
N ILE A 360 -10.39 7.45 -2.90
CA ILE A 360 -9.48 6.30 -2.83
C ILE A 360 -8.10 6.79 -3.27
N ASP A 361 -7.20 7.01 -2.32
CA ASP A 361 -5.95 7.75 -2.53
C ASP A 361 -4.73 7.09 -1.83
N LYS A 362 -3.56 7.74 -1.86
CA LYS A 362 -2.31 7.28 -1.21
C LYS A 362 -1.94 5.82 -1.56
N LYS A 363 -1.75 4.97 -0.54
CA LYS A 363 -1.44 3.54 -0.65
C LYS A 363 -2.52 2.77 -1.42
N LYS A 364 -3.77 3.22 -1.34
CA LYS A 364 -4.90 2.57 -2.01
C LYS A 364 -4.83 2.76 -3.53
N LEU A 365 -4.01 3.69 -4.05
CA LEU A 365 -3.74 3.86 -5.48
C LEU A 365 -2.77 2.82 -6.07
N SER A 366 -2.13 1.99 -5.23
CA SER A 366 -1.32 0.84 -5.67
C SER A 366 -2.07 0.00 -6.72
N LEU A 367 -1.50 -0.17 -7.92
CA LEU A 367 -2.16 -0.79 -9.07
C LEU A 367 -2.34 -2.32 -8.91
N ASN A 368 -1.47 -2.92 -8.11
CA ASN A 368 -1.48 -4.33 -7.76
C ASN A 368 -2.24 -4.62 -6.46
N SER A 369 -2.92 -3.63 -5.87
CA SER A 369 -3.73 -3.83 -4.65
C SER A 369 -5.22 -3.91 -4.95
N ILE A 370 -5.93 -4.71 -4.14
CA ILE A 370 -7.38 -4.83 -4.18
C ILE A 370 -7.96 -3.81 -3.21
N VAL A 371 -8.92 -3.00 -3.67
CA VAL A 371 -9.64 -2.04 -2.82
C VAL A 371 -11.10 -2.49 -2.68
N VAL A 372 -11.61 -2.51 -1.46
CA VAL A 372 -12.92 -3.05 -1.10
C VAL A 372 -13.82 -1.94 -0.55
N GLY A 373 -14.91 -1.65 -1.26
CA GLY A 373 -15.97 -0.78 -0.75
C GLY A 373 -16.99 -1.54 0.12
N ALA A 374 -17.92 -0.82 0.73
CA ALA A 374 -18.92 -1.39 1.62
C ALA A 374 -20.32 -1.34 1.01
N LEU A 375 -21.08 -2.42 1.17
CA LEU A 375 -22.52 -2.44 0.93
C LEU A 375 -23.28 -1.78 2.09
N ASP A 376 -24.49 -1.29 1.79
CA ASP A 376 -25.39 -0.65 2.75
C ASP A 376 -25.81 -1.59 3.89
N ASP A 377 -26.12 -0.99 5.04
CA ASP A 377 -26.50 -1.67 6.28
C ASP A 377 -27.76 -2.55 6.15
N ASN A 378 -28.61 -2.27 5.16
CA ASN A 378 -29.85 -3.01 4.84
C ASN A 378 -29.67 -4.03 3.71
N SER A 379 -28.42 -4.40 3.38
CA SER A 379 -28.14 -5.40 2.37
C SER A 379 -28.69 -6.76 2.75
N GLU A 380 -29.30 -7.47 1.79
CA GLU A 380 -29.95 -8.76 2.03
C GLU A 380 -29.41 -9.86 1.10
N PRO A 381 -29.32 -11.11 1.59
CA PRO A 381 -28.71 -12.21 0.83
C PRO A 381 -29.56 -12.72 -0.33
N TRP A 382 -30.88 -12.49 -0.35
CA TRP A 382 -31.76 -12.96 -1.44
C TRP A 382 -31.88 -11.99 -2.62
N LYS A 383 -31.25 -10.81 -2.54
CA LYS A 383 -31.34 -9.76 -3.57
C LYS A 383 -29.99 -9.08 -3.80
N ILE A 384 -28.91 -9.87 -3.91
CA ILE A 384 -27.52 -9.38 -3.93
C ILE A 384 -27.30 -8.30 -4.99
N ALA A 385 -27.76 -8.50 -6.23
CA ALA A 385 -27.64 -7.51 -7.31
C ALA A 385 -28.37 -6.18 -7.01
N LYS A 386 -29.38 -6.20 -6.13
CA LYS A 386 -30.16 -5.03 -5.70
C LYS A 386 -29.67 -4.43 -4.38
N ASN A 387 -28.57 -4.92 -3.80
CA ASN A 387 -27.98 -4.29 -2.63
C ASN A 387 -27.26 -3.00 -3.03
N LYS A 388 -27.48 -1.93 -2.27
CA LYS A 388 -26.87 -0.63 -2.52
C LYS A 388 -25.48 -0.55 -1.90
N ILE A 389 -24.65 0.34 -2.44
CA ILE A 389 -23.41 0.74 -1.77
C ILE A 389 -23.75 1.59 -0.54
N ALA A 390 -22.97 1.46 0.53
CA ALA A 390 -23.10 2.31 1.70
C ALA A 390 -22.72 3.76 1.36
N GLU A 391 -23.48 4.72 1.89
CA GLU A 391 -23.29 6.15 1.61
C GLU A 391 -21.91 6.66 2.07
N TYR A 392 -21.33 6.06 3.11
CA TYR A 392 -20.00 6.41 3.60
C TYR A 392 -18.86 5.88 2.72
N SER A 393 -19.09 4.86 1.87
CA SER A 393 -18.02 4.14 1.17
C SER A 393 -17.34 5.01 0.11
N ASN A 394 -16.03 5.19 0.22
CA ASN A 394 -15.24 5.90 -0.80
C ASN A 394 -15.24 5.14 -2.13
N TYR A 395 -15.24 5.89 -3.23
CA TYR A 395 -15.35 5.34 -4.59
C TYR A 395 -14.68 6.16 -5.69
N LYS A 396 -14.36 7.44 -5.46
CA LYS A 396 -13.73 8.31 -6.46
C LYS A 396 -12.21 8.27 -6.36
N THR A 397 -11.57 8.50 -7.49
CA THR A 397 -10.14 8.79 -7.62
C THR A 397 -9.98 10.12 -8.37
N ASP A 398 -8.78 10.72 -8.35
CA ASP A 398 -8.48 11.85 -9.24
C ASP A 398 -8.64 11.45 -10.71
N GLN A 399 -8.94 12.43 -11.58
CA GLN A 399 -9.26 12.21 -13.00
C GLN A 399 -8.18 11.39 -13.74
N LYS A 400 -6.90 11.53 -13.38
CA LYS A 400 -5.82 10.76 -14.02
C LYS A 400 -5.83 9.27 -13.66
N TYR A 401 -6.51 8.90 -12.59
CA TYR A 401 -6.70 7.54 -12.08
C TYR A 401 -8.14 7.05 -12.23
N TYR A 402 -9.01 7.82 -12.90
CA TYR A 402 -10.44 7.53 -12.98
C TYR A 402 -10.71 6.12 -13.49
N GLU A 403 -9.97 5.68 -14.52
CA GLU A 403 -10.13 4.35 -15.13
C GLU A 403 -9.57 3.20 -14.29
N LEU A 404 -8.90 3.43 -13.15
CA LEU A 404 -8.49 2.30 -12.29
C LEU A 404 -9.72 1.55 -11.75
N ALA A 405 -9.62 0.23 -11.64
CA ALA A 405 -10.62 -0.63 -11.00
C ALA A 405 -10.58 -0.47 -9.45
N LYS A 406 -10.98 0.71 -8.99
CA LYS A 406 -11.03 1.11 -7.57
C LYS A 406 -12.40 1.72 -7.25
N PRO A 407 -13.16 1.15 -6.29
CA PRO A 407 -12.91 -0.15 -5.67
C PRO A 407 -12.96 -1.28 -6.72
N LEU A 408 -12.34 -2.43 -6.43
CA LEU A 408 -12.41 -3.60 -7.31
C LEU A 408 -13.72 -4.38 -7.10
N VAL A 409 -14.17 -4.43 -5.85
CA VAL A 409 -15.41 -5.09 -5.39
C VAL A 409 -16.00 -4.35 -4.19
N VAL A 410 -17.25 -4.65 -3.88
CA VAL A 410 -17.91 -4.22 -2.63
C VAL A 410 -18.40 -5.41 -1.83
N ALA A 411 -18.29 -5.35 -0.50
CA ALA A 411 -18.72 -6.44 0.39
C ALA A 411 -19.52 -5.89 1.59
N PRO A 412 -20.27 -6.72 2.33
CA PRO A 412 -20.98 -6.28 3.53
C PRO A 412 -20.02 -5.63 4.55
N GLY A 413 -20.36 -4.43 5.02
CA GLY A 413 -19.52 -3.68 5.97
C GLY A 413 -20.08 -3.57 7.38
N ARG A 414 -21.27 -4.14 7.65
CA ARG A 414 -21.95 -4.06 8.94
C ARG A 414 -21.78 -5.35 9.73
N ILE A 415 -21.39 -5.22 11.00
CA ILE A 415 -21.17 -6.35 11.91
C ILE A 415 -21.64 -5.99 13.33
N TYR A 416 -22.17 -6.96 14.07
CA TYR A 416 -22.44 -6.76 15.49
C TYR A 416 -21.11 -6.70 16.24
N ASN A 417 -21.00 -5.80 17.21
CA ASN A 417 -19.83 -5.59 18.04
C ASN A 417 -19.95 -6.41 19.34
N PRO A 418 -19.13 -7.46 19.54
CA PRO A 418 -19.13 -8.23 20.77
C PRO A 418 -18.16 -7.67 21.82
N VAL A 419 -17.36 -6.64 21.50
CA VAL A 419 -16.29 -6.10 22.34
C VAL A 419 -16.88 -5.12 23.35
N THR A 420 -17.50 -4.04 22.89
CA THR A 420 -18.22 -3.11 23.78
C THR A 420 -19.66 -3.59 23.98
N ASN A 421 -20.21 -3.46 25.18
CA ASN A 421 -21.59 -3.86 25.49
C ASN A 421 -22.40 -2.67 26.02
N ASN A 422 -22.30 -1.54 25.33
CA ASN A 422 -22.95 -0.32 25.79
C ASN A 422 -24.46 -0.30 25.43
N PHE A 423 -24.90 -1.04 24.40
CA PHE A 423 -26.32 -1.09 23.97
C PHE A 423 -26.79 -2.47 23.52
N LYS A 424 -28.12 -2.63 23.54
CA LYS A 424 -28.83 -3.83 23.06
C LYS A 424 -28.60 -4.11 21.57
N ASP A 425 -28.23 -3.12 20.76
CA ASP A 425 -28.02 -3.19 19.30
C ASP A 425 -26.69 -2.54 18.87
N ASP A 426 -25.58 -2.96 19.47
CA ASP A 426 -24.23 -2.47 19.16
C ASP A 426 -23.74 -3.01 17.80
N PHE A 427 -24.20 -2.41 16.69
CA PHE A 427 -23.69 -2.67 15.35
C PHE A 427 -22.69 -1.59 14.95
N VAL A 428 -21.58 -2.02 14.35
CA VAL A 428 -20.62 -1.13 13.71
C VAL A 428 -20.62 -1.35 12.20
N ASN A 429 -20.33 -0.29 11.46
CA ASN A 429 -20.25 -0.30 10.01
C ASN A 429 -18.97 0.37 9.52
N GLY A 430 -18.50 -0.05 8.35
CA GLY A 430 -17.31 0.53 7.74
C GLY A 430 -16.70 -0.36 6.65
N THR A 431 -15.99 0.28 5.72
CA THR A 431 -15.17 -0.45 4.73
C THR A 431 -14.06 -1.29 5.39
N SER A 432 -13.65 -0.92 6.60
CA SER A 432 -12.75 -1.69 7.47
C SER A 432 -13.30 -3.07 7.88
N PHE A 433 -14.61 -3.30 7.83
CA PHE A 433 -15.21 -4.62 8.12
C PHE A 433 -15.57 -5.38 6.84
N ALA A 434 -15.69 -4.68 5.70
CA ALA A 434 -15.86 -5.29 4.38
C ALA A 434 -14.55 -5.89 3.85
N ALA A 435 -13.42 -5.19 4.01
CA ALA A 435 -12.10 -5.65 3.56
C ALA A 435 -11.65 -7.00 4.17
N PRO A 436 -11.77 -7.27 5.48
CA PRO A 436 -11.39 -8.55 6.06
C PRO A 436 -12.28 -9.71 5.58
N ILE A 437 -13.54 -9.45 5.19
CA ILE A 437 -14.38 -10.48 4.57
C ILE A 437 -13.76 -10.93 3.24
N VAL A 438 -13.46 -9.97 2.35
CA VAL A 438 -12.85 -10.27 1.04
C VAL A 438 -11.46 -10.91 1.21
N THR A 439 -10.69 -10.45 2.18
CA THR A 439 -9.38 -11.04 2.52
C THR A 439 -9.53 -12.52 2.91
N GLY A 440 -10.50 -12.85 3.76
CA GLY A 440 -10.80 -14.24 4.16
C GLY A 440 -11.29 -15.11 2.99
N LEU A 441 -12.09 -14.55 2.08
CA LEU A 441 -12.51 -15.23 0.85
C LEU A 441 -11.31 -15.56 -0.03
N ILE A 442 -10.41 -14.60 -0.25
CA ILE A 442 -9.20 -14.79 -1.04
C ILE A 442 -8.31 -15.88 -0.44
N SER A 443 -8.05 -15.82 0.86
CA SER A 443 -7.22 -16.81 1.53
C SER A 443 -7.83 -18.22 1.46
N THR A 444 -9.13 -18.34 1.72
CA THR A 444 -9.84 -19.63 1.60
C THR A 444 -9.82 -20.13 0.16
N PHE A 445 -9.98 -19.25 -0.84
CA PHE A 445 -9.92 -19.62 -2.24
C PHE A 445 -8.55 -20.20 -2.62
N LEU A 446 -7.45 -19.59 -2.17
CA LEU A 446 -6.10 -20.10 -2.43
C LEU A 446 -5.85 -21.45 -1.75
N ARG A 447 -6.40 -21.69 -0.56
CA ARG A 447 -6.41 -23.03 0.06
C ARG A 447 -7.10 -24.06 -0.82
N GLU A 448 -8.23 -23.70 -1.42
CA GLU A 448 -9.04 -24.60 -2.26
C GLU A 448 -8.46 -24.77 -3.67
N LYS A 449 -7.68 -23.80 -4.15
CA LYS A 449 -7.01 -23.80 -5.47
C LYS A 449 -5.51 -23.56 -5.31
N PRO A 450 -4.76 -24.47 -4.67
CA PRO A 450 -3.35 -24.26 -4.35
C PRO A 450 -2.45 -24.14 -5.59
N ASN A 451 -2.89 -24.61 -6.75
CA ASN A 451 -2.21 -24.39 -8.04
C ASN A 451 -2.16 -22.90 -8.44
N LEU A 452 -3.08 -22.09 -7.92
CA LEU A 452 -3.09 -20.63 -8.12
C LEU A 452 -2.27 -19.90 -7.04
N ASP A 453 -1.85 -20.58 -5.97
CA ASP A 453 -1.09 -20.01 -4.86
C ASP A 453 0.42 -20.00 -5.14
N ASN A 454 0.84 -19.27 -6.17
CA ASN A 454 2.25 -19.06 -6.51
C ASN A 454 2.55 -17.58 -6.77
N ASP A 455 3.76 -17.14 -6.41
CA ASP A 455 4.10 -15.72 -6.39
C ASP A 455 3.99 -15.04 -7.77
N ASP A 456 4.10 -15.83 -8.84
CA ASP A 456 4.09 -15.36 -10.23
C ASP A 456 2.70 -14.99 -10.75
N ASN A 457 1.68 -15.76 -10.35
CA ASN A 457 0.36 -15.73 -10.99
C ASN A 457 -0.79 -15.45 -10.01
N ARG A 458 -0.57 -15.63 -8.71
CA ARG A 458 -1.61 -15.58 -7.67
C ARG A 458 -2.46 -14.31 -7.73
N LEU A 459 -1.81 -13.15 -7.73
CA LEU A 459 -2.54 -11.87 -7.68
C LEU A 459 -3.35 -11.61 -8.95
N ILE A 460 -2.76 -11.78 -10.13
CA ILE A 460 -3.45 -11.53 -11.40
C ILE A 460 -4.62 -12.49 -11.60
N ALA A 461 -4.43 -13.78 -11.27
CA ALA A 461 -5.52 -14.75 -11.28
C ALA A 461 -6.65 -14.31 -10.35
N LEU A 462 -6.33 -13.92 -9.11
CA LEU A 462 -7.33 -13.50 -8.14
C LEU A 462 -8.09 -12.25 -8.56
N LYS A 463 -7.43 -11.21 -9.09
CA LYS A 463 -8.12 -10.01 -9.58
C LYS A 463 -9.09 -10.38 -10.71
N ALA A 464 -8.63 -11.16 -11.70
CA ALA A 464 -9.46 -11.60 -12.81
C ALA A 464 -10.64 -12.48 -12.36
N ILE A 465 -10.39 -13.46 -11.49
CA ILE A 465 -11.42 -14.38 -10.98
C ILE A 465 -12.42 -13.64 -10.11
N LEU A 466 -11.97 -12.79 -9.19
CA LEU A 466 -12.85 -12.02 -8.31
C LEU A 466 -13.76 -11.12 -9.13
N SER A 467 -13.22 -10.44 -10.15
CA SER A 467 -14.00 -9.58 -11.04
C SER A 467 -14.97 -10.35 -11.93
N ALA A 468 -14.53 -11.46 -12.54
CA ALA A 468 -15.37 -12.30 -13.41
C ALA A 468 -16.48 -13.03 -12.65
N SER A 469 -16.28 -13.32 -11.37
CA SER A 469 -17.23 -14.08 -10.53
C SER A 469 -18.20 -13.21 -9.72
N ALA A 470 -17.88 -11.92 -9.50
CA ALA A 470 -18.73 -11.04 -8.72
C ALA A 470 -20.15 -10.92 -9.31
N ILE A 471 -21.15 -10.79 -8.46
CA ILE A 471 -22.53 -10.49 -8.87
C ILE A 471 -22.59 -9.00 -9.21
N SER A 472 -22.93 -8.69 -10.46
CA SER A 472 -23.02 -7.30 -10.90
C SER A 472 -24.23 -6.58 -10.28
N PRO A 473 -24.08 -5.30 -9.91
CA PRO A 473 -25.21 -4.50 -9.44
C PRO A 473 -26.24 -4.33 -10.55
N ASP A 474 -27.51 -4.22 -10.15
CA ASP A 474 -28.66 -4.01 -11.02
C ASP A 474 -29.50 -2.85 -10.48
N HIS A 475 -28.99 -1.63 -10.67
CA HIS A 475 -29.62 -0.37 -10.28
C HIS A 475 -29.73 0.56 -11.50
N SER A 476 -30.66 1.51 -11.45
CA SER A 476 -30.89 2.46 -12.54
C SER A 476 -29.82 3.55 -12.65
N ASP A 477 -29.04 3.80 -11.60
CA ASP A 477 -28.08 4.90 -11.46
C ASP A 477 -26.60 4.46 -11.59
N LEU A 478 -26.35 3.38 -12.32
CA LEU A 478 -25.01 2.82 -12.49
C LEU A 478 -24.20 3.56 -13.56
N THR A 479 -23.04 4.08 -13.15
CA THR A 479 -22.01 4.61 -14.07
C THR A 479 -20.93 3.57 -14.30
N LYS A 480 -20.66 3.24 -15.58
CA LYS A 480 -19.64 2.28 -15.99
C LYS A 480 -18.44 3.02 -16.59
N LYS A 481 -17.24 2.65 -16.16
CA LYS A 481 -15.95 3.14 -16.67
C LYS A 481 -15.61 2.47 -18.01
N ARG A 482 -14.61 2.98 -18.74
CA ARG A 482 -14.19 2.40 -20.03
C ARG A 482 -13.56 1.02 -19.87
N ASN A 483 -12.93 0.79 -18.73
CA ASN A 483 -12.39 -0.51 -18.33
C ASN A 483 -13.49 -1.54 -17.94
N GLY A 484 -14.76 -1.16 -18.04
CA GLY A 484 -15.90 -2.03 -17.82
C GLY A 484 -16.35 -2.18 -16.36
N TYR A 485 -15.65 -1.59 -15.40
CA TYR A 485 -16.04 -1.61 -13.98
C TYR A 485 -17.09 -0.53 -13.69
N PHE A 486 -17.95 -0.77 -12.70
CA PHE A 486 -18.86 0.26 -12.18
C PHE A 486 -18.11 1.20 -11.24
N GLU A 487 -18.38 2.50 -11.34
CA GLU A 487 -17.67 3.52 -10.57
C GLU A 487 -17.71 3.27 -9.06
N LYS A 488 -18.92 3.01 -8.53
CA LYS A 488 -19.14 2.78 -7.09
C LYS A 488 -18.88 1.33 -6.67
N TYR A 489 -19.26 0.37 -7.51
CA TYR A 489 -19.33 -1.05 -7.14
C TYR A 489 -18.11 -1.87 -7.58
N GLY A 490 -17.23 -1.30 -8.41
CA GLY A 490 -16.22 -2.07 -9.11
C GLY A 490 -16.86 -3.15 -9.98
N SER A 491 -16.47 -4.39 -9.79
CA SER A 491 -17.06 -5.55 -10.49
C SER A 491 -18.37 -6.02 -9.85
N GLY A 492 -18.69 -5.57 -8.63
CA GLY A 492 -19.88 -5.96 -7.87
C GLY A 492 -19.56 -6.65 -6.54
N THR A 493 -20.47 -7.52 -6.08
CA THR A 493 -20.32 -8.26 -4.82
C THR A 493 -19.66 -9.62 -5.05
N PRO A 494 -18.58 -9.98 -4.32
CA PRO A 494 -17.94 -11.29 -4.47
C PRO A 494 -18.91 -12.45 -4.27
N ASP A 495 -18.75 -13.50 -5.07
CA ASP A 495 -19.49 -14.76 -4.94
C ASP A 495 -18.49 -15.90 -4.91
N PHE A 496 -18.30 -16.50 -3.73
CA PHE A 496 -17.28 -17.54 -3.55
C PHE A 496 -17.52 -18.79 -4.39
N LYS A 497 -18.79 -19.18 -4.58
CA LYS A 497 -19.15 -20.34 -5.42
C LYS A 497 -18.79 -20.08 -6.87
N ASN A 498 -19.03 -18.87 -7.36
CA ASN A 498 -18.65 -18.47 -8.70
C ASN A 498 -17.14 -18.25 -8.84
N MET A 499 -16.42 -17.84 -7.79
CA MET A 499 -14.95 -17.80 -7.82
C MET A 499 -14.38 -19.18 -8.13
N LEU A 500 -14.89 -20.24 -7.49
CA LEU A 500 -14.48 -21.62 -7.75
C LEU A 500 -14.73 -22.03 -9.21
N LYS A 501 -15.88 -21.65 -9.79
CA LYS A 501 -16.20 -21.93 -11.20
C LYS A 501 -15.33 -21.14 -12.18
N ALA A 502 -15.20 -19.83 -11.98
CA ALA A 502 -14.38 -18.95 -12.81
C ALA A 502 -12.90 -19.39 -12.80
N SER A 503 -12.43 -19.98 -11.70
CA SER A 503 -11.08 -20.52 -11.60
C SER A 503 -10.76 -21.60 -12.64
N GLU A 504 -11.76 -22.39 -13.05
CA GLU A 504 -11.63 -23.46 -14.06
C GLU A 504 -11.43 -22.90 -15.47
N ASN A 505 -11.76 -21.63 -15.64
CA ASN A 505 -11.76 -20.88 -16.89
C ASN A 505 -10.69 -19.77 -16.89
N THR A 506 -9.56 -20.01 -16.22
CA THR A 506 -8.45 -19.05 -16.10
C THR A 506 -7.32 -19.38 -17.07
N TYR A 507 -6.86 -18.37 -17.82
CA TYR A 507 -5.72 -18.43 -18.71
C TYR A 507 -4.61 -17.48 -18.26
N PHE A 508 -3.36 -17.92 -18.38
CA PHE A 508 -2.18 -17.10 -18.11
C PHE A 508 -1.49 -16.70 -19.40
N ILE A 509 -1.14 -15.43 -19.52
CA ILE A 509 -0.52 -14.85 -20.70
C ILE A 509 0.76 -14.15 -20.24
N ARG A 510 1.85 -14.36 -20.98
CA ARG A 510 3.14 -13.68 -20.79
C ARG A 510 3.46 -12.91 -22.05
N ASP A 511 3.69 -11.61 -21.94
CA ASP A 511 4.01 -10.75 -23.08
C ASP A 511 5.31 -9.99 -22.85
N GLN A 512 6.25 -10.14 -23.79
CA GLN A 512 7.52 -9.43 -23.87
C GLN A 512 7.66 -8.64 -25.17
N LYS A 513 6.67 -8.72 -26.08
CA LYS A 513 6.85 -8.19 -27.43
C LYS A 513 6.74 -6.67 -27.42
N LYS A 514 7.71 -5.99 -28.05
CA LYS A 514 7.66 -4.54 -28.28
C LYS A 514 6.68 -4.14 -29.40
N SER A 515 6.13 -5.09 -30.16
CA SER A 515 5.21 -4.78 -31.25
C SER A 515 3.85 -4.37 -30.72
N ASP A 516 3.51 -3.09 -30.87
CA ASP A 516 2.17 -2.58 -30.63
C ASP A 516 1.17 -3.11 -31.67
N GLN A 517 -0.12 -3.08 -31.35
CA GLN A 517 -1.23 -3.43 -32.25
C GLN A 517 -1.31 -4.91 -32.67
N GLU A 518 -1.15 -5.85 -31.73
CA GLU A 518 -1.26 -7.29 -32.02
C GLU A 518 -2.26 -8.02 -31.11
N ILE A 519 -2.88 -9.09 -31.62
CA ILE A 519 -3.64 -10.04 -30.80
C ILE A 519 -2.63 -10.96 -30.12
N ILE A 520 -2.55 -10.90 -28.78
CA ILE A 520 -1.59 -11.68 -27.99
C ILE A 520 -2.18 -12.98 -27.46
N PHE A 521 -3.51 -13.11 -27.46
CA PHE A 521 -4.19 -14.28 -26.94
C PHE A 521 -5.59 -14.42 -27.54
N THR A 522 -6.01 -15.66 -27.79
CA THR A 522 -7.38 -16.03 -28.15
C THR A 522 -7.77 -17.30 -27.38
N SER A 523 -8.90 -17.30 -26.69
CA SER A 523 -9.40 -18.45 -25.94
C SER A 523 -9.90 -19.55 -26.87
N LYS A 524 -10.06 -20.76 -26.32
CA LYS A 524 -10.88 -21.77 -26.98
C LYS A 524 -12.33 -21.27 -27.07
N PRO A 525 -13.07 -21.62 -28.14
CA PRO A 525 -14.50 -21.37 -28.20
C PRO A 525 -15.25 -22.05 -27.06
N PHE A 526 -16.26 -21.39 -26.52
CA PHE A 526 -17.17 -21.92 -25.50
C PHE A 526 -18.63 -21.66 -25.89
N TRP A 527 -19.52 -22.59 -25.56
CA TRP A 527 -20.94 -22.47 -25.85
C TRP A 527 -21.64 -21.65 -24.78
N VAL A 528 -22.60 -20.81 -25.20
CA VAL A 528 -23.43 -19.99 -24.30
C VAL A 528 -24.87 -20.08 -24.78
N ASN A 529 -25.83 -20.25 -23.85
CA ASN A 529 -27.24 -20.26 -24.21
C ASN A 529 -27.81 -18.84 -24.27
N SER A 530 -28.91 -18.68 -25.00
CA SER A 530 -29.69 -17.44 -24.96
C SER A 530 -30.08 -17.10 -23.53
N ASN A 531 -29.93 -15.84 -23.17
CA ASN A 531 -30.11 -15.21 -21.86
C ASN A 531 -29.06 -15.50 -20.80
N ASP A 532 -28.12 -16.42 -21.02
CA ASP A 532 -26.95 -16.57 -20.14
C ASP A 532 -26.09 -15.30 -20.21
N LYS A 533 -25.48 -14.93 -19.08
CA LYS A 533 -24.50 -13.86 -19.01
C LYS A 533 -23.09 -14.42 -19.09
N ILE A 534 -22.25 -13.71 -19.84
CA ILE A 534 -20.82 -13.91 -19.93
C ILE A 534 -20.18 -12.76 -19.18
N LYS A 535 -19.44 -13.09 -18.11
CA LYS A 535 -18.63 -12.12 -17.40
C LYS A 535 -17.17 -12.54 -17.50
N ALA A 536 -16.34 -11.69 -18.08
CA ALA A 536 -14.94 -11.99 -18.35
C ALA A 536 -14.06 -10.83 -17.90
N SER A 537 -12.95 -11.14 -17.25
CA SER A 537 -12.01 -10.14 -16.75
C SER A 537 -10.58 -10.49 -17.08
N LEU A 538 -9.84 -9.49 -17.54
CA LEU A 538 -8.41 -9.51 -17.76
C LEU A 538 -7.74 -8.65 -16.67
N SER A 539 -6.67 -9.14 -16.06
CA SER A 539 -5.87 -8.38 -15.10
C SER A 539 -4.38 -8.60 -15.35
N TRP A 540 -3.56 -7.56 -15.19
CA TRP A 540 -2.11 -7.66 -15.31
C TRP A 540 -1.37 -6.85 -14.25
N MET A 541 -0.11 -7.23 -14.00
CA MET A 541 0.69 -6.59 -12.95
C MET A 541 1.40 -5.35 -13.47
N PHE A 542 1.38 -4.28 -12.67
CA PHE A 542 2.38 -3.24 -12.79
C PHE A 542 3.74 -3.77 -12.32
N ASN A 543 4.80 -3.53 -13.11
CA ASN A 543 6.13 -4.09 -12.86
C ASN A 543 6.92 -3.37 -11.74
N ALA A 544 6.47 -2.20 -11.28
CA ALA A 544 7.06 -1.49 -10.14
C ALA A 544 8.58 -1.25 -10.23
N GLY A 545 9.08 -1.00 -11.44
CA GLY A 545 10.49 -0.74 -11.73
C GLY A 545 11.40 -1.97 -11.72
N LEU A 546 10.86 -3.19 -11.62
CA LEU A 546 11.65 -4.42 -11.64
C LEU A 546 12.32 -4.67 -12.99
N LEU A 547 13.58 -5.09 -12.91
CA LEU A 547 14.46 -5.35 -14.05
C LEU A 547 14.63 -6.85 -14.29
N LYS A 548 14.66 -7.24 -15.56
CA LYS A 548 14.90 -8.63 -15.99
C LYS A 548 16.33 -9.05 -15.71
N ASN A 549 17.30 -8.20 -16.05
CA ASN A 549 18.71 -8.41 -15.75
C ASN A 549 19.19 -7.36 -14.73
N LYS A 550 20.02 -7.80 -13.79
CA LYS A 550 20.63 -6.91 -12.80
C LYS A 550 21.49 -5.86 -13.50
N VAL A 551 21.30 -4.58 -13.19
CA VAL A 551 22.15 -3.47 -13.65
C VAL A 551 23.12 -3.13 -12.53
N ALA A 552 24.40 -3.43 -12.75
CA ALA A 552 25.43 -3.13 -11.78
C ALA A 552 25.63 -1.61 -11.64
N ALA A 553 25.63 -1.11 -10.40
CA ALA A 553 26.23 0.16 -10.05
C ALA A 553 27.72 0.19 -10.48
N PRO A 554 28.25 1.34 -10.90
CA PRO A 554 29.66 1.49 -11.26
C PRO A 554 30.59 1.04 -10.12
N ASN A 555 31.47 0.09 -10.40
CA ASN A 555 32.40 -0.46 -9.41
C ASN A 555 33.68 0.37 -9.34
N LYS A 556 34.09 0.79 -8.13
CA LYS A 556 35.31 1.56 -7.87
C LYS A 556 36.58 0.88 -8.40
N SER A 557 36.65 -0.45 -8.38
CA SER A 557 37.81 -1.21 -8.89
C SER A 557 38.02 -1.06 -10.40
N ASN A 558 36.97 -0.71 -11.15
CA ASN A 558 37.07 -0.51 -12.61
C ASN A 558 37.70 0.85 -12.95
N TYR A 559 37.69 1.80 -12.01
CA TYR A 559 38.22 3.15 -12.20
C TYR A 559 39.57 3.35 -11.53
N VAL A 560 39.88 2.58 -10.47
CA VAL A 560 41.13 2.71 -9.73
C VAL A 560 41.70 1.32 -9.47
N SER A 561 42.86 1.05 -10.08
CA SER A 561 43.59 -0.16 -9.78
C SER A 561 44.47 -0.01 -8.54
N TRP A 562 44.62 -1.08 -7.76
CA TRP A 562 45.33 -1.09 -6.48
C TRP A 562 46.79 -0.62 -6.57
N TRP A 563 47.47 -0.81 -7.71
CA TRP A 563 48.85 -0.35 -7.92
C TRP A 563 48.99 1.17 -8.01
N TRP A 564 47.91 1.93 -8.21
CA TRP A 564 47.95 3.40 -8.23
C TRP A 564 48.29 3.98 -6.85
N PHE A 565 47.97 3.26 -5.78
CA PHE A 565 48.30 3.63 -4.39
C PHE A 565 49.75 3.27 -4.00
N LEU A 566 50.49 2.55 -4.85
CA LEU A 566 51.91 2.21 -4.63
C LEU A 566 52.88 3.28 -5.17
N THR A 567 52.38 4.23 -5.97
CA THR A 567 53.17 5.30 -6.59
C THR A 567 53.83 6.32 -5.63
N PRO A 568 53.48 6.46 -4.33
CA PRO A 568 54.25 7.29 -3.42
C PRO A 568 55.59 6.66 -2.98
N PHE A 569 55.81 5.36 -3.22
CA PHE A 569 56.93 4.60 -2.65
C PHE A 569 58.06 4.27 -3.62
N THR A 570 57.95 4.63 -4.92
CA THR A 570 59.11 4.58 -5.83
C THR A 570 59.88 5.90 -5.74
N SER A 571 60.66 6.03 -4.68
CA SER A 571 61.76 6.99 -4.64
C SER A 571 62.75 6.65 -5.75
N ILE A 572 63.30 7.69 -6.40
CA ILE A 572 64.36 7.66 -7.43
C ILE A 572 63.81 7.61 -8.88
N GLY A 573 63.48 8.79 -9.45
CA GLY A 573 63.64 8.96 -10.91
C GLY A 573 62.76 9.98 -11.68
N LEU A 574 61.46 10.16 -11.37
CA LEU A 574 60.56 10.93 -12.26
C LEU A 574 59.51 11.77 -11.50
N PRO A 575 59.78 13.05 -11.17
CA PRO A 575 58.86 13.93 -10.43
C PRO A 575 57.57 14.27 -11.20
N VAL A 576 57.59 14.19 -12.53
CA VAL A 576 56.46 14.60 -13.40
C VAL A 576 55.42 13.48 -13.57
N ALA A 577 55.83 12.21 -13.51
CA ALA A 577 54.95 11.06 -13.69
C ALA A 577 54.04 10.82 -12.47
N GLY A 578 54.51 11.09 -11.24
CA GLY A 578 53.74 10.90 -10.01
C GLY A 578 52.59 11.89 -9.85
N ALA A 579 52.80 13.17 -10.19
CA ALA A 579 51.74 14.18 -10.14
C ALA A 579 50.64 13.91 -11.17
N ALA A 580 51.01 13.50 -12.39
CA ALA A 580 50.07 13.12 -13.44
C ALA A 580 49.25 11.88 -13.06
N ALA A 581 49.88 10.86 -12.47
CA ALA A 581 49.17 9.67 -11.96
C ALA A 581 48.20 9.99 -10.82
N ILE A 582 48.57 10.90 -9.90
CA ILE A 582 47.66 11.36 -8.84
C ILE A 582 46.48 12.17 -9.41
N LEU A 583 46.72 13.03 -10.39
CA LEU A 583 45.67 13.80 -11.06
C LEU A 583 44.72 12.89 -11.87
N ASP A 584 45.25 11.90 -12.59
CA ASP A 584 44.45 10.92 -13.32
C ASP A 584 43.65 10.01 -12.38
N ALA A 585 44.22 9.56 -11.26
CA ALA A 585 43.48 8.84 -10.22
C ALA A 585 42.33 9.68 -9.65
N LYS A 586 42.57 10.95 -9.34
CA LYS A 586 41.53 11.88 -8.86
C LYS A 586 40.44 12.08 -9.92
N SER A 587 40.83 12.25 -11.18
CA SER A 587 39.89 12.38 -12.30
C SER A 587 39.00 11.13 -12.44
N LYS A 588 39.60 9.93 -12.45
CA LYS A 588 38.87 8.65 -12.50
C LYS A 588 37.99 8.41 -11.28
N MET A 589 38.43 8.82 -10.09
CA MET A 589 37.59 8.80 -8.88
C MET A 589 36.40 9.75 -8.98
N ASN A 590 36.60 10.95 -9.53
CA ASN A 590 35.50 11.89 -9.76
C ASN A 590 34.54 11.35 -10.81
N GLN A 591 35.04 10.72 -11.86
CA GLN A 591 34.22 10.06 -12.87
C GLN A 591 33.41 8.90 -12.28
N HIS A 592 34.05 8.02 -11.49
CA HIS A 592 33.36 6.94 -10.75
C HIS A 592 32.25 7.50 -9.88
N LYS A 593 32.53 8.56 -9.13
CA LYS A 593 31.56 9.22 -8.28
C LYS A 593 30.37 9.75 -9.10
N ASN A 594 30.64 10.45 -10.20
CA ASN A 594 29.59 10.99 -11.08
C ASN A 594 28.74 9.88 -11.69
N ASP A 595 29.36 8.81 -12.19
CA ASP A 595 28.66 7.66 -12.79
C ASP A 595 27.81 6.94 -11.74
N PHE A 596 28.34 6.77 -10.52
CA PHE A 596 27.63 6.18 -9.41
C PHE A 596 26.46 7.06 -8.95
N ASP A 597 26.67 8.37 -8.82
CA ASP A 597 25.63 9.33 -8.45
C ASP A 597 24.48 9.26 -9.47
N LYS A 598 24.79 9.29 -10.77
CA LYS A 598 23.80 9.11 -11.86
C LYS A 598 23.06 7.77 -11.81
N TRP A 599 23.77 6.66 -11.53
CA TRP A 599 23.12 5.36 -11.35
C TRP A 599 22.17 5.38 -10.15
N SER A 600 22.62 5.97 -9.03
CA SER A 600 21.84 6.05 -7.79
C SER A 600 20.62 6.96 -7.92
N GLU A 601 20.64 7.96 -8.80
CA GLU A 601 19.46 8.79 -9.10
C GLU A 601 18.32 7.99 -9.73
N THR A 602 18.65 6.91 -10.44
CA THR A 602 17.67 6.11 -11.20
C THR A 602 17.35 4.77 -10.55
N HIS A 603 18.28 4.17 -9.79
CA HIS A 603 18.13 2.83 -9.22
C HIS A 603 17.92 2.87 -7.71
N ILE A 604 17.04 2.00 -7.21
CA ILE A 604 16.95 1.65 -5.79
C ILE A 604 18.03 0.62 -5.46
N ASN A 605 18.17 -0.39 -6.33
CA ASN A 605 19.20 -1.41 -6.28
C ASN A 605 19.40 -1.97 -7.70
N SER A 606 20.23 -3.02 -7.85
CA SER A 606 20.56 -3.59 -9.15
C SER A 606 19.37 -4.21 -9.90
N GLU A 607 18.28 -4.55 -9.23
CA GLU A 607 17.09 -5.15 -9.84
C GLU A 607 15.91 -4.19 -9.96
N ARG A 608 16.03 -2.95 -9.48
CA ARG A 608 14.87 -2.07 -9.34
C ARG A 608 15.19 -0.60 -9.54
N LEU A 609 14.38 0.04 -10.38
CA LEU A 609 14.35 1.49 -10.58
C LEU A 609 13.57 2.23 -9.49
N LYS A 610 13.92 3.50 -9.29
CA LYS A 610 13.10 4.46 -8.50
C LYS A 610 11.80 4.78 -9.24
N LEU A 611 10.81 5.30 -8.52
CA LEU A 611 9.49 5.64 -9.07
C LEU A 611 9.60 6.58 -10.28
N GLU A 612 10.36 7.68 -10.16
CA GLU A 612 10.47 8.67 -11.24
C GLU A 612 11.22 8.10 -12.46
N ALA A 613 12.31 7.35 -12.25
CA ALA A 613 13.01 6.66 -13.34
C ALA A 613 12.15 5.58 -14.02
N THR A 614 11.25 4.93 -13.25
CA THR A 614 10.28 3.98 -13.79
C THR A 614 9.29 4.70 -14.72
N LYS A 615 8.68 5.80 -14.26
CA LYS A 615 7.78 6.62 -15.09
C LYS A 615 8.47 7.14 -16.34
N GLU A 616 9.70 7.62 -16.23
CA GLU A 616 10.47 8.14 -17.36
C GLU A 616 10.71 7.06 -18.42
N ASN A 617 11.19 5.87 -18.01
CA ASN A 617 11.43 4.75 -18.91
C ASN A 617 10.13 4.22 -19.56
N GLN A 618 8.99 4.42 -18.89
CA GLN A 618 7.66 4.06 -19.39
C GLN A 618 6.94 5.21 -20.12
N LYS A 619 7.64 6.31 -20.43
CA LYS A 619 7.10 7.49 -21.14
C LYS A 619 5.88 8.13 -20.45
N GLY A 620 5.86 8.08 -19.12
CA GLY A 620 4.83 8.68 -18.27
C GLY A 620 3.65 7.78 -17.91
N ASP A 621 3.51 6.60 -18.54
CA ASP A 621 2.45 5.64 -18.22
C ASP A 621 2.95 4.56 -17.26
N PHE A 622 2.08 4.08 -16.37
CA PHE A 622 2.47 3.01 -15.44
C PHE A 622 2.36 1.62 -16.07
N ILE A 623 1.46 1.42 -17.04
CA ILE A 623 0.99 0.11 -17.47
C ILE A 623 0.80 0.04 -18.98
N SER A 624 1.00 -1.15 -19.54
CA SER A 624 0.71 -1.44 -20.94
C SER A 624 -0.80 -1.41 -21.17
N ASP A 625 -1.20 -1.11 -22.40
CA ASP A 625 -2.58 -1.00 -22.87
C ASP A 625 -3.01 -2.31 -23.51
N TYR A 626 -3.79 -3.09 -22.75
CA TYR A 626 -4.36 -4.36 -23.17
C TYR A 626 -5.88 -4.28 -23.11
N ASP A 627 -6.50 -4.57 -24.25
CA ASP A 627 -7.95 -4.57 -24.39
C ASP A 627 -8.51 -5.99 -24.39
N LEU A 628 -9.67 -6.16 -23.78
CA LEU A 628 -10.41 -7.41 -23.76
C LEU A 628 -11.59 -7.36 -24.73
N TYR A 629 -11.72 -8.38 -25.58
CA TYR A 629 -12.80 -8.51 -26.54
C TYR A 629 -13.51 -9.86 -26.40
N LEU A 630 -14.81 -9.83 -26.67
CA LEU A 630 -15.68 -10.99 -26.79
C LEU A 630 -16.19 -11.08 -28.23
N GLN A 631 -16.00 -12.24 -28.84
CA GLN A 631 -16.50 -12.55 -30.17
C GLN A 631 -17.59 -13.63 -30.12
N LYS A 632 -18.52 -13.56 -31.07
CA LYS A 632 -19.49 -14.61 -31.36
C LYS A 632 -19.26 -15.16 -32.77
N LEU A 633 -19.41 -16.47 -32.94
CA LEU A 633 -19.42 -17.10 -34.25
C LEU A 633 -20.76 -16.83 -34.95
N ASP A 634 -20.72 -16.25 -36.14
CA ASP A 634 -21.90 -15.98 -36.96
C ASP A 634 -22.29 -17.19 -37.84
N SER A 635 -23.38 -17.07 -38.58
CA SER A 635 -23.87 -18.12 -39.49
C SER A 635 -22.97 -18.38 -40.70
N ASN A 636 -22.05 -17.47 -41.00
CA ASN A 636 -21.09 -17.56 -42.10
C ASN A 636 -19.74 -18.12 -41.63
N ASN A 637 -19.67 -18.65 -40.40
CA ASN A 637 -18.46 -19.11 -39.74
C ASN A 637 -17.39 -18.02 -39.51
N ASN A 638 -17.80 -16.75 -39.45
CA ASN A 638 -16.92 -15.64 -39.09
C ASN A 638 -17.05 -15.29 -37.60
N TRP A 639 -15.95 -14.86 -37.00
CA TRP A 639 -15.94 -14.34 -35.64
C TRP A 639 -16.19 -12.83 -35.67
N VAL A 640 -17.23 -12.39 -34.97
CA VAL A 640 -17.65 -10.99 -34.91
C VAL A 640 -17.58 -10.49 -33.48
N ASP A 641 -16.97 -9.32 -33.27
CA ASP A 641 -16.90 -8.66 -31.98
C ASP A 641 -18.31 -8.25 -31.52
N VAL A 642 -18.70 -8.69 -30.32
CA VAL A 642 -20.03 -8.40 -29.75
C VAL A 642 -19.95 -7.61 -28.44
N SER A 643 -18.78 -7.56 -27.79
CA SER A 643 -18.52 -6.73 -26.62
C SER A 643 -17.01 -6.53 -26.45
N TRP A 644 -16.61 -5.42 -25.86
CA TRP A 644 -15.21 -5.11 -25.56
C TRP A 644 -15.06 -4.19 -24.35
N SER A 645 -13.84 -4.10 -23.84
CA SER A 645 -13.42 -3.24 -22.74
C SER A 645 -12.00 -2.75 -23.05
N THR A 646 -11.80 -1.43 -23.08
CA THR A 646 -10.66 -0.82 -23.81
C THR A 646 -10.06 0.40 -23.09
N SER A 647 -9.52 0.23 -21.89
CA SER A 647 -8.96 1.32 -21.11
C SER A 647 -7.43 1.36 -21.15
N SER A 648 -6.90 2.46 -21.69
CA SER A 648 -5.46 2.73 -21.71
C SER A 648 -4.83 3.14 -20.37
N LYS A 649 -5.63 3.24 -19.29
CA LYS A 649 -5.18 3.70 -17.96
C LYS A 649 -5.54 2.75 -16.80
N SER A 650 -6.00 1.53 -17.11
CA SER A 650 -6.36 0.50 -16.13
C SER A 650 -5.53 -0.74 -16.36
N ASN A 651 -5.14 -1.46 -15.30
CA ASN A 651 -4.51 -2.78 -15.41
C ASN A 651 -5.50 -3.93 -15.24
N ASP A 652 -6.77 -3.61 -15.48
CA ASP A 652 -7.91 -4.50 -15.37
C ASP A 652 -8.94 -4.12 -16.43
N GLU A 653 -9.51 -5.11 -17.10
CA GLU A 653 -10.63 -4.98 -18.03
C GLU A 653 -11.78 -5.91 -17.60
N LEU A 654 -13.02 -5.51 -17.86
CA LEU A 654 -14.22 -6.27 -17.49
C LEU A 654 -15.32 -6.21 -18.56
N ILE A 655 -15.63 -7.35 -19.15
CA ILE A 655 -16.83 -7.55 -19.95
C ILE A 655 -17.94 -8.12 -19.07
N ASN A 656 -19.14 -7.56 -19.18
CA ASN A 656 -20.38 -8.15 -18.69
C ASN A 656 -21.40 -8.05 -19.82
N PHE A 657 -21.75 -9.20 -20.40
CA PHE A 657 -22.53 -9.31 -21.62
C PHE A 657 -23.63 -10.35 -21.46
N LYS A 658 -24.88 -10.01 -21.81
CA LYS A 658 -26.00 -10.96 -21.83
C LYS A 658 -26.18 -11.47 -23.26
N ALA A 659 -26.10 -12.78 -23.45
CA ALA A 659 -26.24 -13.38 -24.77
C ALA A 659 -27.70 -13.34 -25.25
N GLU A 660 -27.97 -12.69 -26.38
CA GLU A 660 -29.32 -12.68 -26.96
C GLU A 660 -29.68 -14.01 -27.61
N LYS A 661 -28.70 -14.66 -28.24
CA LYS A 661 -28.86 -15.92 -28.96
C LYS A 661 -27.80 -16.93 -28.52
N SER A 662 -28.20 -18.19 -28.45
CA SER A 662 -27.27 -19.29 -28.21
C SER A 662 -26.23 -19.39 -29.31
N GLY A 663 -25.02 -19.81 -28.96
CA GLY A 663 -23.95 -20.03 -29.93
C GLY A 663 -22.57 -20.16 -29.31
N TYR A 664 -21.55 -20.25 -30.16
CA TYR A 664 -20.16 -20.25 -29.73
C TYR A 664 -19.62 -18.83 -29.61
N TYR A 665 -18.94 -18.60 -28.48
CA TYR A 665 -18.24 -17.36 -28.17
C TYR A 665 -16.76 -17.66 -27.92
N ARG A 666 -15.91 -16.64 -28.04
CA ARG A 666 -14.52 -16.70 -27.60
C ARG A 666 -14.04 -15.34 -27.12
N LEU A 667 -13.04 -15.34 -26.26
CA LEU A 667 -12.38 -14.12 -25.79
C LEU A 667 -11.05 -13.96 -26.51
N TYR A 668 -10.63 -12.72 -26.76
CA TYR A 668 -9.27 -12.44 -27.19
C TYR A 668 -8.75 -11.16 -26.55
N VAL A 669 -7.42 -11.06 -26.46
CA VAL A 669 -6.72 -9.92 -25.88
C VAL A 669 -5.89 -9.26 -26.98
N LYS A 670 -6.06 -7.95 -27.14
CA LYS A 670 -5.28 -7.15 -28.09
C LYS A 670 -4.42 -6.16 -27.33
N LYS A 671 -3.13 -6.11 -27.64
CA LYS A 671 -2.21 -5.09 -27.14
C LYS A 671 -2.24 -3.89 -28.06
N PHE A 672 -2.45 -2.71 -27.49
CA PHE A 672 -2.40 -1.43 -28.22
C PHE A 672 -1.10 -0.68 -27.99
N LYS A 673 -0.55 -0.76 -26.77
CA LYS A 673 0.67 -0.09 -26.37
C LYS A 673 1.43 -0.89 -25.33
N SER A 674 2.73 -1.07 -25.51
CA SER A 674 3.59 -1.56 -24.43
C SER A 674 4.26 -0.42 -23.65
N VAL A 675 4.35 -0.58 -22.33
CA VAL A 675 5.25 0.22 -21.48
C VAL A 675 6.49 -0.57 -21.06
N THR A 676 6.64 -1.80 -21.54
CA THR A 676 7.85 -2.59 -21.31
C THR A 676 9.03 -1.98 -22.08
N PHE A 677 10.22 -2.07 -21.51
CA PHE A 677 11.47 -1.59 -22.10
C PHE A 677 12.51 -2.70 -22.07
N ASP A 678 13.66 -2.51 -22.74
CA ASP A 678 14.63 -3.57 -23.05
C ASP A 678 15.05 -4.43 -21.85
N ASN A 679 15.15 -3.83 -20.67
CA ASN A 679 15.50 -4.52 -19.43
C ASN A 679 14.35 -4.62 -18.41
N SER A 680 13.10 -4.32 -18.77
CA SER A 680 11.98 -4.55 -17.86
C SER A 680 11.63 -6.04 -17.82
N VAL A 681 11.07 -6.48 -16.70
CA VAL A 681 10.41 -7.79 -16.66
C VAL A 681 9.21 -7.80 -17.62
N GLU A 682 8.77 -9.00 -18.00
CA GLU A 682 7.62 -9.20 -18.89
C GLU A 682 6.29 -8.84 -18.23
N ASP A 683 5.29 -8.45 -19.01
CA ASP A 683 3.95 -8.31 -18.48
C ASP A 683 3.34 -9.70 -18.26
N LYS A 684 2.80 -9.93 -17.06
CA LYS A 684 2.07 -11.15 -16.71
C LYS A 684 0.60 -10.80 -16.57
N LEU A 685 -0.24 -11.49 -17.35
CA LEU A 685 -1.67 -11.27 -17.40
C LEU A 685 -2.43 -12.56 -17.07
N ALA A 686 -3.61 -12.41 -16.48
CA ALA A 686 -4.56 -13.49 -16.31
C ALA A 686 -5.93 -13.07 -16.86
N LEU A 687 -6.54 -13.96 -17.63
CA LEU A 687 -7.91 -13.83 -18.13
C LEU A 687 -8.75 -14.90 -17.45
N SER A 688 -9.88 -14.53 -16.85
CA SER A 688 -10.86 -15.46 -16.31
C SER A 688 -12.25 -15.12 -16.82
N TYR A 689 -13.11 -16.12 -16.96
CA TYR A 689 -14.50 -15.89 -17.34
C TYR A 689 -15.48 -16.86 -16.66
N LEU A 690 -16.73 -16.40 -16.56
CA LEU A 690 -17.86 -17.15 -16.08
C LEU A 690 -19.01 -17.04 -17.09
N VAL A 691 -19.67 -18.16 -17.35
CA VAL A 691 -20.97 -18.19 -18.02
C VAL A 691 -21.99 -18.63 -16.97
N ASN A 692 -22.98 -17.79 -16.68
CA ASN A 692 -24.01 -18.08 -15.69
C ASN A 692 -25.41 -17.74 -16.22
N ASN A 693 -26.38 -18.52 -15.77
CA ASN A 693 -27.79 -18.21 -15.93
C ASN A 693 -28.21 -17.40 -14.68
N GLU A 694 -28.44 -16.10 -14.81
CA GLU A 694 -28.88 -15.24 -13.71
C GLU A 694 -30.43 -15.08 -13.65
N ASN A 695 -31.17 -16.06 -14.16
CA ASN A 695 -32.62 -16.13 -13.91
C ASN A 695 -32.93 -16.73 -12.54
#